data_AF-A0A2E9QA74-F1
#
_entry.id   AF-A0A2E9QA74-F1
#
_cell.length_a   1.000
_cell.length_b   1.000
_cell.length_c   1.000
_cell.angle_alpha   90.00
_cell.angle_beta   90.00
_cell.angle_gamma   90.00
#
_symmetry.space_group_name_H-M   'P 1'
#
loop_
_entity.id
_entity.type
_entity.pdbx_description
1 polymer ?
#
loop_
_entity_poly.entity_id
_entity_poly.type
_entity_poly.pdbx_seq_one_letter_code
_entity_poly.pdbx_strand_id
1 'polypeptide(L)'
;MATKRDRKLPSEYRGPERAFQFDRDTFLIYTGIHEADIRPFSRIGAGTSVPAGLLPQIENVVVPEENLWNVGLEAAWLKESLDAGSGHIRYVGSKERTSQLHRYLDPSEDDMSRSKEDAANDPVEYSSYSAPERGVSQKDRCTITYMATGEYQVTVGGSRVLDSQSLSRGRMGLDKEYDQVSKILSKQDRKMEHGWSFFPLQTEGDLLSVYWGLQGKGLALNPPVDIHYHFLANSIDPERLQMVIAENAELPGLAEQFRRSNALERQFGAYCPEMERIIHLKRMYNRSQVKTFDDSRTLPFSKETVFFASRSKSHGVFALKANPDSEFPMQVIFPLKRGKQSRSFDFTKGPFDVELMNLDEGQKFEGAGSFLTLIAPGNASPKKFGKSKLKDGVFPLLQESEYRLQQIVNLSNLADELSLGLKGSEFEQTVPELFTSMGQTGPNLDEETVLDLLYRIRTQAVPENLLLRINLGEATRVLHAYLSMLKDKFPKVAKLAEKVYKRYRTSGIKVLDLEALSGSVAFDIYAVQGRVSMIQVRPVHPPKIAIVFPPAIDTIKAEQKEYRKYLKEQNRILDKGDESPADRATLEFLEKLLEERLHLAEERERLGDLLQDLDLSGPVEDKGDLPFHMKLPYWLRRTFEFLRIPDFVEWVKSLFGGGAREKRSLNTGISAWMILPLAALLAGLLGLGIYSYSGSSGGPLALVKGWFSQTFGESAEGTSNEETVFLTGEPGEEQNEMMGELAAIEPALSIAAPGGIQENRAVPGEENVEVTDGEVFQFSDLLARRNGFAPLREQNPDLRNPDLVFPGDTLNLPDGRILQITPGEYIWEIARNQYRKDMARLQILDQQVRNLGAQYQKKKMLMS
;
A
#
# COMPACT_ATOMS: atom_id res chain seq x y z
N MET A 1 38.58 39.83 8.46
CA MET A 1 39.41 39.09 9.42
C MET A 1 38.47 38.20 10.22
N ALA A 2 38.52 36.88 10.04
CA ALA A 2 37.81 35.99 10.94
C ALA A 2 38.59 35.93 12.26
N THR A 3 37.94 36.28 13.38
CA THR A 3 38.49 36.01 14.71
C THR A 3 38.63 34.51 14.85
N LYS A 4 39.84 34.05 15.21
CA LYS A 4 40.11 32.66 15.55
C LYS A 4 39.17 32.32 16.72
N ARG A 5 38.13 31.50 16.50
CA ARG A 5 37.33 30.94 17.60
C ARG A 5 38.29 30.09 18.42
N ASP A 6 38.34 30.30 19.73
CA ASP A 6 39.01 29.39 20.62
C ASP A 6 38.19 28.10 20.66
N ARG A 7 38.81 27.00 20.19
CA ARG A 7 38.22 25.66 20.09
C ARG A 7 37.80 25.19 21.48
N LYS A 8 36.51 24.92 21.69
CA LYS A 8 36.03 24.35 22.97
C LYS A 8 36.55 22.93 23.17
N LEU A 9 36.92 22.59 24.39
CA LEU A 9 37.29 21.21 24.75
C LEU A 9 36.03 20.34 25.00
N PRO A 10 36.08 19.01 24.76
CA PRO A 10 34.99 18.07 25.06
C PRO A 10 34.33 18.22 26.44
N SER A 11 35.13 18.59 27.46
CA SER A 11 34.70 18.75 28.85
C SER A 11 34.06 20.10 29.18
N GLU A 12 34.14 21.08 28.28
CA GLU A 12 33.58 22.43 28.46
C GLU A 12 32.09 22.51 28.12
N TYR A 13 31.60 21.65 27.22
CA TYR A 13 30.18 21.50 26.93
C TYR A 13 29.42 21.01 28.17
N ARG A 14 28.34 21.71 28.55
CA ARG A 14 27.57 21.39 29.77
C ARG A 14 26.07 21.50 29.56
N GLY A 15 25.34 20.63 30.27
CA GLY A 15 23.88 20.64 30.29
C GLY A 15 23.26 20.60 28.87
N PRO A 16 22.30 21.48 28.55
CA PRO A 16 21.58 21.43 27.28
C PRO A 16 22.45 21.68 26.04
N GLU A 17 23.66 22.26 26.18
CA GLU A 17 24.58 22.42 25.04
C GLU A 17 24.96 21.09 24.38
N ARG A 18 24.76 19.95 25.08
CA ARG A 18 25.10 18.60 24.61
C ARG A 18 23.98 17.87 23.85
N ALA A 19 22.75 18.35 23.88
CA ALA A 19 21.65 17.72 23.14
C ALA A 19 21.24 18.60 21.96
N PHE A 20 20.97 17.99 20.81
CA PHE A 20 20.63 18.65 19.55
C PHE A 20 19.35 18.03 18.99
N GLN A 21 18.40 18.85 18.57
CA GLN A 21 17.21 18.38 17.86
C GLN A 21 17.42 18.52 16.34
N PHE A 22 17.36 17.41 15.61
CA PHE A 22 17.61 17.40 14.16
C PHE A 22 16.37 17.64 13.31
N ASP A 23 15.28 17.01 13.73
CA ASP A 23 13.95 17.08 13.16
C ASP A 23 12.92 16.88 14.28
N ARG A 24 11.63 16.76 13.96
CA ARG A 24 10.57 16.62 14.97
C ARG A 24 10.66 15.33 15.82
N ASP A 25 11.36 14.31 15.33
CA ASP A 25 11.36 12.95 15.90
C ASP A 25 12.75 12.51 16.37
N THR A 26 13.83 13.17 15.94
CA THR A 26 15.22 12.76 16.19
C THR A 26 16.03 13.74 17.02
N PHE A 27 16.66 13.21 18.08
CA PHE A 27 17.58 13.89 18.97
C PHE A 27 18.95 13.22 18.95
N LEU A 28 20.00 14.03 19.01
CA LEU A 28 21.38 13.59 19.16
C LEU A 28 21.95 14.12 20.47
N ILE A 29 22.73 13.30 21.16
CA ILE A 29 23.33 13.64 22.45
C ILE A 29 24.83 13.41 22.37
N TYR A 30 25.60 14.46 22.58
CA TYR A 30 27.05 14.41 22.69
C TYR A 30 27.46 13.85 24.06
N THR A 31 27.82 12.57 24.06
CA THR A 31 28.25 11.80 25.22
C THR A 31 29.75 11.86 25.47
N GLY A 32 30.54 12.42 24.55
CA GLY A 32 31.99 12.56 24.68
C GLY A 32 32.41 13.40 25.88
N ILE A 33 33.37 12.89 26.65
CA ILE A 33 34.00 13.52 27.81
C ILE A 33 35.50 13.71 27.54
N HIS A 34 36.09 12.87 26.69
CA HIS A 34 37.51 12.88 26.33
C HIS A 34 37.70 13.03 24.82
N GLU A 35 38.84 13.61 24.40
CA GLU A 35 39.19 13.77 22.97
C GLU A 35 39.42 12.43 22.24
N ALA A 36 39.66 11.35 23.01
CA ALA A 36 39.88 10.00 22.48
C ALA A 36 38.58 9.17 22.33
N ASP A 37 37.40 9.76 22.60
CA ASP A 37 36.12 9.03 22.56
C ASP A 37 35.70 8.74 21.11
N ILE A 38 35.91 7.49 20.69
CA ILE A 38 35.57 6.99 19.34
C ILE A 38 34.06 6.77 19.26
N ARG A 39 33.35 7.61 18.47
CA ARG A 39 31.87 7.69 18.36
C ARG A 39 31.17 8.33 19.58
N PRO A 40 31.38 9.63 19.83
CA PRO A 40 30.93 10.30 21.06
C PRO A 40 29.46 10.73 21.03
N PHE A 41 28.59 10.03 20.27
CA PHE A 41 27.18 10.36 20.13
C PHE A 41 26.24 9.19 20.45
N SER A 42 25.13 9.54 21.09
CA SER A 42 23.94 8.69 21.23
C SER A 42 22.76 9.34 20.53
N ARG A 43 21.93 8.56 19.84
CA ARG A 43 20.71 9.03 19.14
C ARG A 43 19.46 8.54 19.87
N ILE A 44 18.41 9.36 19.86
CA ILE A 44 17.04 8.96 20.20
C ILE A 44 16.17 9.33 19.00
N GLY A 45 15.33 8.43 18.50
CA GLY A 45 14.48 8.75 17.36
C GLY A 45 15.07 8.42 15.99
N ALA A 46 14.20 8.20 15.01
CA ALA A 46 14.52 8.15 13.59
C ALA A 46 13.56 9.05 12.83
N GLY A 47 14.14 9.92 12.01
CA GLY A 47 13.45 10.94 11.25
C GLY A 47 14.06 11.06 9.87
N THR A 48 13.51 11.96 9.05
CA THR A 48 13.74 11.96 7.61
C THR A 48 14.99 12.72 7.17
N SER A 49 15.66 13.43 8.09
CA SER A 49 16.59 14.50 7.69
C SER A 49 17.90 14.53 8.48
N VAL A 50 18.32 13.45 9.15
CA VAL A 50 19.62 13.42 9.84
C VAL A 50 20.76 13.13 8.82
N PRO A 51 21.93 13.80 8.88
CA PRO A 51 22.96 13.65 7.85
C PRO A 51 23.67 12.28 7.88
N ALA A 52 23.83 11.66 6.71
CA ALA A 52 24.49 10.36 6.55
C ALA A 52 25.92 10.31 7.11
N GLY A 53 26.69 11.41 6.99
CA GLY A 53 28.05 11.51 7.52
C GLY A 53 28.15 11.43 9.05
N LEU A 54 27.03 11.59 9.77
CA LEU A 54 26.95 11.43 11.22
C LEU A 54 26.78 9.97 11.64
N LEU A 55 26.18 9.12 10.80
CA LEU A 55 25.84 7.73 11.13
C LEU A 55 27.02 6.94 11.73
N PRO A 56 28.25 6.98 11.16
CA PRO A 56 29.39 6.25 11.71
C PRO A 56 29.89 6.77 13.06
N GLN A 57 29.42 7.94 13.51
CA GLN A 57 29.77 8.58 14.78
C GLN A 57 28.78 8.27 15.92
N ILE A 58 27.68 7.56 15.63
CA ILE A 58 26.69 7.14 16.62
C ILE A 58 27.08 5.76 17.14
N GLU A 59 27.28 5.62 18.46
CA GLU A 59 27.47 4.32 19.11
C GLU A 59 26.14 3.73 19.58
N ASN A 60 25.32 4.54 20.27
CA ASN A 60 24.14 4.05 20.99
C ASN A 60 22.84 4.64 20.41
N VAL A 61 21.84 3.79 20.17
CA VAL A 61 20.48 4.16 19.79
C VAL A 61 19.53 3.84 20.94
N VAL A 62 18.97 4.89 21.54
CA VAL A 62 18.20 4.84 22.79
C VAL A 62 16.74 4.61 22.48
N VAL A 63 16.17 3.48 22.90
CA VAL A 63 14.78 3.07 22.62
C VAL A 63 13.89 3.43 23.81
N PRO A 64 12.95 4.39 23.70
CA PRO A 64 12.10 4.82 24.80
C PRO A 64 10.93 3.87 25.06
N GLU A 65 10.43 3.87 26.29
CA GLU A 65 9.26 3.07 26.68
C GLU A 65 7.94 3.69 26.16
N GLU A 66 7.86 5.02 26.22
CA GLU A 66 6.75 5.83 25.72
C GLU A 66 7.21 6.81 24.64
N ASN A 67 6.32 7.11 23.69
CA ASN A 67 6.58 7.96 22.52
C ASN A 67 7.68 7.39 21.59
N LEU A 68 7.50 6.13 21.16
CA LEU A 68 8.29 5.53 20.08
C LEU A 68 8.20 6.39 18.80
N TRP A 69 9.34 6.60 18.15
CA TRP A 69 9.45 7.24 16.83
C TRP A 69 8.88 6.34 15.72
N ASN A 70 9.01 6.76 14.47
CA ASN A 70 8.65 5.95 13.31
C ASN A 70 9.68 4.84 13.06
N VAL A 71 9.41 3.61 13.53
CA VAL A 71 10.37 2.49 13.40
C VAL A 71 10.56 1.99 11.97
N GLY A 72 9.68 2.36 11.02
CA GLY A 72 9.88 2.08 9.60
C GLY A 72 11.06 2.86 9.02
N LEU A 73 11.31 4.08 9.53
CA LEU A 73 12.55 4.79 9.21
C LEU A 73 13.77 4.07 9.81
N GLU A 74 13.68 3.57 11.05
CA GLU A 74 14.82 2.90 11.72
C GLU A 74 15.40 1.72 10.91
N ALA A 75 14.56 0.95 10.22
CA ALA A 75 15.01 -0.15 9.37
C ALA A 75 15.93 0.32 8.22
N ALA A 76 15.63 1.48 7.63
CA ALA A 76 16.48 2.09 6.62
C ALA A 76 17.77 2.68 7.24
N TRP A 77 17.64 3.34 8.40
CA TRP A 77 18.74 3.94 9.16
C TRP A 77 19.79 2.91 9.59
N LEU A 78 19.36 1.77 10.11
CA LEU A 78 20.25 0.65 10.47
C LEU A 78 21.05 0.19 9.24
N LYS A 79 20.36 -0.01 8.10
CA LYS A 79 21.01 -0.45 6.87
C LYS A 79 22.07 0.55 6.40
N GLU A 80 21.73 1.84 6.37
CA GLU A 80 22.63 2.89 5.91
C GLU A 80 23.84 3.04 6.84
N SER A 81 23.62 2.93 8.16
CA SER A 81 24.71 2.96 9.15
C SER A 81 25.73 1.83 8.90
N LEU A 82 25.25 0.61 8.62
CA LEU A 82 26.08 -0.54 8.29
C LEU A 82 26.78 -0.40 6.92
N ASP A 83 26.06 0.01 5.87
CA ASP A 83 26.62 0.29 4.54
C ASP A 83 27.67 1.44 4.60
N ALA A 84 27.54 2.39 5.54
CA ALA A 84 28.50 3.48 5.80
C ALA A 84 29.71 3.08 6.67
N GLY A 85 29.81 1.81 7.10
CA GLY A 85 30.96 1.30 7.86
C GLY A 85 30.89 1.50 9.38
N SER A 86 29.69 1.69 9.94
CA SER A 86 29.49 1.69 11.40
C SER A 86 29.78 0.30 11.97
N GLY A 87 31.02 0.07 12.42
CA GLY A 87 31.46 -1.26 12.85
C GLY A 87 30.85 -1.79 14.15
N HIS A 88 29.93 -1.06 14.79
CA HIS A 88 29.14 -1.48 15.96
C HIS A 88 27.99 -0.49 16.20
N ILE A 89 26.78 -0.97 16.46
CA ILE A 89 25.62 -0.15 16.84
C ILE A 89 24.93 -0.81 18.03
N ARG A 90 24.79 -0.12 19.16
CA ARG A 90 24.11 -0.64 20.35
C ARG A 90 22.72 -0.02 20.51
N TYR A 91 21.67 -0.82 20.43
CA TYR A 91 20.36 -0.43 20.91
C TYR A 91 20.29 -0.54 22.44
N VAL A 92 19.83 0.52 23.11
CA VAL A 92 19.74 0.62 24.57
C VAL A 92 18.30 0.90 24.96
N GLY A 93 17.64 -0.03 25.64
CA GLY A 93 16.22 0.08 26.02
C GLY A 93 15.85 -0.83 27.19
N SER A 94 14.56 -0.99 27.51
CA SER A 94 14.15 -2.11 28.36
C SER A 94 14.36 -3.42 27.61
N LYS A 95 14.58 -4.52 28.35
CA LYS A 95 14.70 -5.86 27.76
C LYS A 95 13.50 -6.22 26.86
N GLU A 96 12.32 -5.72 27.20
CA GLU A 96 11.12 -5.91 26.38
C GLU A 96 11.21 -5.10 25.08
N ARG A 97 11.48 -3.79 25.16
CA ARG A 97 11.53 -2.92 23.97
C ARG A 97 12.64 -3.28 23.00
N THR A 98 13.84 -3.61 23.48
CA THR A 98 14.94 -4.03 22.59
C THR A 98 14.66 -5.39 21.94
N SER A 99 14.03 -6.33 22.66
CA SER A 99 13.60 -7.61 22.07
C SER A 99 12.46 -7.45 21.06
N GLN A 100 11.52 -6.53 21.28
CA GLN A 100 10.47 -6.21 20.31
C GLN A 100 11.06 -5.57 19.04
N LEU A 101 12.02 -4.64 19.19
CA LEU A 101 12.70 -3.99 18.07
C LEU A 101 13.57 -4.98 17.28
N HIS A 102 14.35 -5.82 17.97
CA HIS A 102 15.17 -6.87 17.35
C HIS A 102 14.34 -7.72 16.39
N ARG A 103 13.23 -8.28 16.88
CA ARG A 103 12.33 -9.14 16.08
C ARG A 103 11.57 -8.40 14.96
N TYR A 104 11.53 -7.07 14.97
CA TYR A 104 10.96 -6.29 13.88
C TYR A 104 11.99 -6.03 12.78
N LEU A 105 13.23 -5.69 13.17
CA LEU A 105 14.33 -5.40 12.24
C LEU A 105 14.92 -6.68 11.63
N ASP A 106 15.10 -7.73 12.43
CA ASP A 106 15.49 -9.07 11.97
C ASP A 106 14.51 -10.15 12.48
N PRO A 107 13.46 -10.48 11.71
CA PRO A 107 12.54 -11.57 12.02
C PRO A 107 13.05 -12.94 11.55
N SER A 108 14.23 -13.02 10.93
CA SER A 108 14.73 -14.24 10.28
C SER A 108 15.31 -15.26 11.27
N GLU A 109 15.63 -14.83 12.49
CA GLU A 109 16.50 -15.56 13.40
C GLU A 109 15.83 -15.91 14.72
N ASP A 110 15.72 -17.21 14.99
CA ASP A 110 15.45 -17.70 16.34
C ASP A 110 16.70 -17.49 17.21
N ASP A 111 16.63 -16.55 18.15
CA ASP A 111 17.63 -16.29 19.22
C ASP A 111 18.15 -17.60 19.88
N MET A 112 17.32 -18.64 19.91
CA MET A 112 17.58 -19.97 20.49
C MET A 112 18.63 -20.80 19.73
N SER A 113 19.03 -20.40 18.52
CA SER A 113 19.94 -21.15 17.65
C SER A 113 21.37 -20.59 17.58
N ARG A 114 21.57 -19.34 18.02
CA ARG A 114 22.84 -18.61 17.92
C ARG A 114 23.76 -18.91 19.11
N SER A 115 25.06 -19.10 18.87
CA SER A 115 26.01 -19.24 19.96
C SER A 115 26.31 -17.87 20.59
N LYS A 116 26.79 -17.86 21.84
CA LYS A 116 27.24 -16.63 22.51
C LYS A 116 28.46 -16.00 21.85
N GLU A 117 29.23 -16.76 21.07
CA GLU A 117 30.42 -16.29 20.38
C GLU A 117 30.06 -15.63 19.04
N ASP A 118 29.01 -16.10 18.36
CA ASP A 118 28.49 -15.46 17.15
C ASP A 118 27.84 -14.11 17.49
N ALA A 119 26.96 -14.08 18.50
CA ALA A 119 26.27 -12.87 18.95
C ALA A 119 27.21 -11.79 19.52
N ALA A 120 28.45 -12.13 19.88
CA ALA A 120 29.46 -11.18 20.34
C ALA A 120 30.24 -10.50 19.19
N ASN A 121 30.12 -11.02 17.97
CA ASN A 121 30.75 -10.48 16.77
C ASN A 121 29.76 -9.79 15.81
N ASP A 122 28.47 -9.76 16.15
CA ASP A 122 27.46 -9.05 15.37
C ASP A 122 27.71 -7.53 15.41
N PRO A 123 27.50 -6.82 14.29
CA PRO A 123 27.64 -5.37 14.24
C PRO A 123 26.49 -4.62 14.94
N VAL A 124 25.52 -5.35 15.51
CA VAL A 124 24.33 -4.81 16.19
C VAL A 124 24.17 -5.49 17.55
N GLU A 125 24.18 -4.71 18.62
CA GLU A 125 24.03 -5.17 20.00
C GLU A 125 22.69 -4.69 20.58
N TYR A 126 21.97 -5.55 21.30
CA TYR A 126 20.74 -5.19 22.00
C TYR A 126 20.95 -5.29 23.52
N SER A 127 20.96 -4.13 24.19
CA SER A 127 21.29 -4.00 25.61
C SER A 127 20.07 -3.55 26.44
N SER A 128 19.89 -4.15 27.61
CA SER A 128 18.85 -3.77 28.57
C SER A 128 19.39 -2.83 29.64
N TYR A 129 18.57 -1.90 30.16
CA TYR A 129 18.94 -1.08 31.32
C TYR A 129 19.47 -1.93 32.48
N SER A 130 20.63 -1.56 33.01
CA SER A 130 21.15 -2.04 34.28
C SER A 130 20.84 -1.03 35.39
N ALA A 131 20.57 -1.52 36.61
CA ALA A 131 20.51 -0.64 37.77
C ALA A 131 21.90 -0.01 37.99
N PRO A 132 22.00 1.28 38.36
CA PRO A 132 23.28 1.94 38.56
C PRO A 132 24.08 1.23 39.67
N GLU A 133 25.28 0.78 39.31
CA GLU A 133 26.17 0.06 40.22
C GLU A 133 26.56 0.94 41.42
N ARG A 134 26.32 0.42 42.63
CA ARG A 134 26.62 1.16 43.87
C ARG A 134 28.13 1.39 44.00
N GLY A 135 28.53 2.66 44.03
CA GLY A 135 29.92 3.08 44.24
C GLY A 135 30.66 3.54 42.98
N VAL A 136 30.05 3.46 41.79
CA VAL A 136 30.66 3.97 40.55
C VAL A 136 30.48 5.49 40.42
N SER A 137 31.54 6.20 40.00
CA SER A 137 31.49 7.64 39.73
C SER A 137 30.53 7.97 38.59
N GLN A 138 29.46 8.73 38.87
CA GLN A 138 28.57 9.30 37.85
C GLN A 138 29.16 10.57 37.19
N LYS A 139 30.33 11.05 37.61
CA LYS A 139 30.94 12.27 37.06
C LYS A 139 31.55 12.08 35.67
N ASP A 140 31.79 10.84 35.28
CA ASP A 140 32.59 10.49 34.10
C ASP A 140 31.80 9.56 33.15
N ARG A 141 30.47 9.60 33.20
CA ARG A 141 29.57 8.77 32.38
C ARG A 141 28.36 9.56 31.85
N CYS A 142 27.84 9.12 30.71
CA CYS A 142 26.46 9.36 30.33
C CYS A 142 25.55 8.39 31.13
N THR A 143 24.42 8.87 31.64
CA THR A 143 23.42 8.06 32.32
C THR A 143 22.04 8.44 31.80
N ILE A 144 21.31 7.45 31.31
CA ILE A 144 19.91 7.61 30.89
C ILE A 144 19.04 6.97 31.97
N THR A 145 18.25 7.80 32.64
CA THR A 145 17.35 7.38 33.72
C THR A 145 15.94 7.29 33.16
N TYR A 146 15.35 6.10 33.21
CA TYR A 146 13.95 5.88 32.87
C TYR A 146 13.09 5.96 34.11
N MET A 147 12.05 6.79 34.04
CA MET A 147 11.04 6.92 35.07
C MET A 147 9.99 5.81 34.95
N ALA A 148 9.30 5.50 36.04
CA ALA A 148 8.16 4.57 36.02
C ALA A 148 6.99 5.08 35.15
N THR A 149 6.99 6.37 34.79
CA THR A 149 6.08 6.99 33.81
C THR A 149 6.48 6.73 32.35
N GLY A 150 7.57 5.99 32.09
CA GLY A 150 8.10 5.77 30.72
C GLY A 150 8.84 6.98 30.11
N GLU A 151 8.80 8.12 30.78
CA GLU A 151 9.63 9.30 30.51
C GLU A 151 11.11 8.99 30.80
N TYR A 152 12.02 9.70 30.12
CA TYR A 152 13.45 9.53 30.27
C TYR A 152 14.18 10.86 30.49
N GLN A 153 15.25 10.81 31.28
CA GLN A 153 16.14 11.92 31.54
C GLN A 153 17.58 11.50 31.20
N VAL A 154 18.29 12.33 30.44
CA VAL A 154 19.70 12.08 30.11
C VAL A 154 20.59 13.03 30.91
N THR A 155 21.58 12.46 31.59
CA THR A 155 22.63 13.20 32.28
C THR A 155 24.00 12.83 31.70
N VAL A 156 24.88 13.81 31.56
CA VAL A 156 26.28 13.59 31.13
C VAL A 156 27.18 14.30 32.13
N GLY A 157 28.11 13.55 32.72
CA GLY A 157 29.01 14.05 33.77
C GLY A 157 28.28 14.67 34.97
N GLY A 158 27.19 14.03 35.40
CA GLY A 158 26.32 14.52 36.49
C GLY A 158 25.45 15.75 36.15
N SER A 159 25.57 16.34 34.96
CA SER A 159 24.72 17.46 34.53
C SER A 159 23.50 16.96 33.75
N ARG A 160 22.29 17.47 34.03
CA ARG A 160 21.09 17.18 33.22
C ARG A 160 21.23 17.82 31.84
N VAL A 161 21.19 16.99 30.80
CA VAL A 161 21.30 17.37 29.39
C VAL A 161 19.92 17.40 28.73
N LEU A 162 19.13 16.34 28.94
CA LEU A 162 17.84 16.15 28.27
C LEU A 162 16.76 15.69 29.25
N ASP A 163 15.51 16.08 28.99
CA ASP A 163 14.33 15.77 29.80
C ASP A 163 13.13 15.58 28.85
N SER A 164 12.64 14.35 28.70
CA SER A 164 11.60 14.02 27.72
C SER A 164 10.27 14.75 27.98
N GLN A 165 9.96 15.06 29.24
CA GLN A 165 8.73 15.75 29.62
C GLN A 165 8.76 17.23 29.22
N SER A 166 9.92 17.88 29.32
CA SER A 166 10.09 19.26 28.86
C SER A 166 9.97 19.37 27.34
N LEU A 167 10.53 18.39 26.61
CA LEU A 167 10.49 18.34 25.15
C LEU A 167 9.06 18.13 24.63
N SER A 168 8.37 17.10 25.12
CA SER A 168 7.01 16.74 24.65
C SER A 168 6.00 17.86 24.89
N ARG A 169 6.17 18.68 25.95
CA ARG A 169 5.34 19.86 26.20
C ARG A 169 5.71 21.04 25.28
N GLY A 170 6.99 21.36 25.13
CA GLY A 170 7.46 22.58 24.48
C GLY A 170 7.41 22.60 22.94
N ARG A 171 7.49 21.45 22.27
CA ARG A 171 7.73 21.37 20.80
C ARG A 171 6.52 20.89 19.98
N MET A 172 6.55 21.13 18.67
CA MET A 172 5.53 20.63 17.73
C MET A 172 5.96 19.25 17.21
N GLY A 173 5.53 18.20 17.91
CA GLY A 173 5.70 16.82 17.46
C GLY A 173 4.52 16.34 16.60
N LEU A 174 4.73 15.23 15.87
CA LEU A 174 3.78 14.63 14.92
C LEU A 174 2.33 14.60 15.42
N ASP A 175 2.07 14.08 16.62
CA ASP A 175 0.70 13.96 17.15
C ASP A 175 0.01 15.31 17.35
N LYS A 176 0.74 16.37 17.71
CA LYS A 176 0.20 17.74 17.81
C LYS A 176 -0.08 18.35 16.44
N GLU A 177 0.65 17.95 15.41
CA GLU A 177 0.38 18.36 14.03
C GLU A 177 -0.91 17.72 13.53
N TYR A 178 -1.08 16.40 13.73
CA TYR A 178 -2.33 15.70 13.44
C TYR A 178 -3.53 16.37 14.14
N ASP A 179 -3.43 16.63 15.45
CA ASP A 179 -4.50 17.29 16.22
C ASP A 179 -4.84 18.69 15.66
N GLN A 180 -3.83 19.46 15.22
CA GLN A 180 -4.02 20.78 14.63
C GLN A 180 -4.65 20.70 13.23
N VAL A 181 -4.19 19.78 12.38
CA VAL A 181 -4.76 19.52 11.05
C VAL A 181 -6.24 19.14 11.17
N SER A 182 -6.58 18.16 12.01
CA SER A 182 -7.97 17.75 12.24
C SER A 182 -8.82 18.89 12.79
N LYS A 183 -8.26 19.74 13.66
CA LYS A 183 -8.96 20.91 14.19
C LYS A 183 -9.19 22.00 13.13
N ILE A 184 -8.27 22.19 12.18
CA ILE A 184 -8.43 23.10 11.03
C ILE A 184 -9.53 22.57 10.12
N LEU A 185 -9.41 21.32 9.69
CA LEU A 185 -10.34 20.64 8.79
C LEU A 185 -11.73 20.42 9.40
N SER A 186 -11.85 20.46 10.74
CA SER A 186 -13.17 20.43 11.38
C SER A 186 -14.06 21.63 11.05
N LYS A 187 -13.48 22.69 10.47
CA LYS A 187 -14.14 23.93 10.06
C LYS A 187 -14.25 24.13 8.53
N GLN A 188 -13.87 23.14 7.73
CA GLN A 188 -13.96 23.18 6.26
C GLN A 188 -14.90 22.12 5.72
N ASP A 189 -15.35 22.30 4.47
CA ASP A 189 -15.96 21.23 3.69
C ASP A 189 -14.90 20.15 3.41
N ARG A 190 -15.12 18.94 3.92
CA ARG A 190 -14.16 17.84 3.80
C ARG A 190 -14.45 17.01 2.55
N LYS A 191 -13.42 16.76 1.74
CA LYS A 191 -13.53 15.82 0.60
C LYS A 191 -13.70 14.39 1.12
N MET A 192 -14.32 13.54 0.30
CA MET A 192 -14.40 12.08 0.53
C MET A 192 -15.11 11.67 1.85
N GLU A 193 -15.96 12.55 2.38
CA GLU A 193 -16.81 12.33 3.55
C GLU A 193 -17.92 11.30 3.28
N HIS A 194 -18.41 11.25 2.05
CA HIS A 194 -19.58 10.46 1.65
C HIS A 194 -19.34 9.72 0.33
N GLY A 195 -20.10 8.64 0.12
CA GLY A 195 -20.01 7.83 -1.10
C GLY A 195 -18.71 7.05 -1.22
N TRP A 196 -18.36 6.73 -2.47
CA TRP A 196 -17.20 5.93 -2.83
C TRP A 196 -16.24 6.78 -3.67
N SER A 197 -14.98 6.88 -3.25
CA SER A 197 -13.99 7.70 -3.96
C SER A 197 -12.56 7.23 -3.70
N PHE A 198 -11.63 7.68 -4.53
CA PHE A 198 -10.21 7.59 -4.28
C PHE A 198 -9.46 8.85 -4.72
N PHE A 199 -8.26 9.01 -4.19
CA PHE A 199 -7.45 10.21 -4.30
C PHE A 199 -5.97 9.82 -4.41
N PRO A 200 -5.35 9.93 -5.59
CA PRO A 200 -3.93 9.64 -5.78
C PRO A 200 -3.09 10.68 -5.05
N LEU A 201 -2.25 10.22 -4.13
CA LEU A 201 -1.35 11.06 -3.36
C LEU A 201 -0.08 11.32 -4.19
N GLN A 202 0.43 12.54 -4.12
CA GLN A 202 1.76 12.83 -4.65
C GLN A 202 2.80 12.15 -3.75
N THR A 203 3.63 11.28 -4.31
CA THR A 203 4.69 10.59 -3.58
C THR A 203 5.97 10.52 -4.39
N GLU A 204 7.10 10.53 -3.69
CA GLU A 204 8.42 10.39 -4.30
C GLU A 204 8.71 8.92 -4.61
N GLY A 205 9.04 8.63 -5.87
CA GLY A 205 9.31 7.28 -6.36
C GLY A 205 8.11 6.51 -6.91
N ASP A 206 8.36 5.27 -7.31
CA ASP A 206 7.51 4.51 -8.24
C ASP A 206 6.36 3.73 -7.59
N LEU A 207 6.03 4.01 -6.33
CA LEU A 207 4.90 3.38 -5.64
C LEU A 207 3.59 4.06 -5.98
N LEU A 208 2.55 3.27 -6.21
CA LEU A 208 1.20 3.80 -6.31
C LEU A 208 0.65 4.04 -4.89
N SER A 209 0.49 5.30 -4.53
CA SER A 209 -0.03 5.76 -3.25
C SER A 209 -1.40 6.41 -3.44
N VAL A 210 -2.42 5.84 -2.80
CA VAL A 210 -3.82 6.23 -3.02
C VAL A 210 -4.59 6.18 -1.70
N TYR A 211 -5.29 7.26 -1.37
CA TYR A 211 -6.28 7.26 -0.31
C TYR A 211 -7.67 6.91 -0.87
N TRP A 212 -8.40 6.04 -0.20
CA TRP A 212 -9.74 5.59 -0.57
C TRP A 212 -10.76 6.05 0.47
N GLY A 213 -11.81 6.72 0.01
CA GLY A 213 -12.97 7.10 0.80
C GLY A 213 -14.08 6.07 0.60
N LEU A 214 -14.30 5.24 1.61
CA LEU A 214 -15.25 4.13 1.62
C LEU A 214 -16.41 4.47 2.58
N GLN A 215 -17.34 5.32 2.15
CA GLN A 215 -18.45 5.85 2.96
C GLN A 215 -18.00 6.48 4.29
N GLY A 216 -17.08 7.45 4.21
CA GLY A 216 -16.52 8.13 5.39
C GLY A 216 -15.49 7.30 6.17
N LYS A 217 -15.13 6.10 5.68
CA LYS A 217 -14.01 5.28 6.18
C LYS A 217 -12.82 5.41 5.24
N GLY A 218 -11.69 5.86 5.76
CA GLY A 218 -10.46 6.04 5.01
C GLY A 218 -9.59 4.78 4.98
N LEU A 219 -9.11 4.41 3.80
CA LEU A 219 -8.05 3.41 3.60
C LEU A 219 -6.90 4.03 2.80
N ALA A 220 -5.66 3.94 3.29
CA ALA A 220 -4.48 4.33 2.52
C ALA A 220 -3.78 3.10 1.91
N LEU A 221 -3.62 3.09 0.59
CA LEU A 221 -2.69 2.22 -0.14
C LEU A 221 -1.32 2.90 -0.18
N ASN A 222 -0.29 2.23 0.32
CA ASN A 222 1.10 2.71 0.40
C ASN A 222 1.20 4.16 0.89
N PRO A 223 0.73 4.46 2.13
CA PRO A 223 0.78 5.81 2.67
C PRO A 223 2.21 6.38 2.62
N PRO A 224 2.40 7.63 2.16
CA PRO A 224 3.67 8.32 2.35
C PRO A 224 3.91 8.64 3.83
N VAL A 225 5.13 9.09 4.12
CA VAL A 225 5.43 9.85 5.34
C VAL A 225 4.65 11.17 5.29
N ASP A 226 4.26 11.70 6.44
CA ASP A 226 3.61 13.02 6.57
C ASP A 226 2.27 13.13 5.81
N ILE A 227 1.52 12.03 5.76
CA ILE A 227 0.25 11.95 5.03
C ILE A 227 -0.78 13.00 5.52
N HIS A 228 -0.69 13.45 6.77
CA HIS A 228 -1.51 14.55 7.31
C HIS A 228 -1.30 15.90 6.59
N TYR A 229 -0.12 16.16 6.02
CA TYR A 229 0.12 17.36 5.21
C TYR A 229 -0.58 17.27 3.85
N HIS A 230 -0.48 16.12 3.15
CA HIS A 230 -1.22 15.89 1.91
C HIS A 230 -2.74 15.99 2.12
N PHE A 231 -3.21 15.49 3.26
CA PHE A 231 -4.59 15.56 3.68
C PHE A 231 -5.05 17.00 4.02
N LEU A 232 -4.25 17.79 4.75
CA LEU A 232 -4.52 19.22 4.97
C LEU A 232 -4.63 19.98 3.64
N ALA A 233 -3.65 19.80 2.74
CA ALA A 233 -3.59 20.49 1.45
C ALA A 233 -4.82 20.21 0.58
N ASN A 234 -5.46 19.05 0.77
CA ASN A 234 -6.55 18.56 -0.06
C ASN A 234 -7.91 18.50 0.65
N SER A 235 -8.02 19.06 1.86
CA SER A 235 -9.23 19.04 2.70
C SER A 235 -9.77 17.63 2.99
N ILE A 236 -8.87 16.65 3.19
CA ILE A 236 -9.19 15.28 3.61
C ILE A 236 -8.88 15.15 5.10
N ASP A 237 -9.76 14.56 5.89
CA ASP A 237 -9.55 14.43 7.34
C ASP A 237 -8.64 13.23 7.71
N PRO A 238 -7.46 13.45 8.32
CA PRO A 238 -6.58 12.34 8.74
C PRO A 238 -7.22 11.39 9.74
N GLU A 239 -8.16 11.84 10.58
CA GLU A 239 -8.78 10.93 11.56
C GLU A 239 -9.74 9.92 10.93
N ARG A 240 -10.13 10.12 9.67
CA ARG A 240 -10.88 9.12 8.89
C ARG A 240 -10.03 7.96 8.42
N LEU A 241 -8.70 8.08 8.39
CA LEU A 241 -7.81 6.99 8.02
C LEU A 241 -7.86 5.90 9.09
N GLN A 242 -8.64 4.84 8.81
CA GLN A 242 -8.93 3.72 9.71
C GLN A 242 -8.39 2.38 9.17
N MET A 243 -7.82 2.37 7.96
CA MET A 243 -7.25 1.18 7.32
C MET A 243 -5.98 1.52 6.55
N VAL A 244 -5.04 0.57 6.47
CA VAL A 244 -3.85 0.69 5.63
C VAL A 244 -3.61 -0.61 4.86
N ILE A 245 -3.25 -0.48 3.59
CA ILE A 245 -2.62 -1.51 2.76
C ILE A 245 -1.20 -1.05 2.45
N ALA A 246 -0.19 -1.85 2.73
CA ALA A 246 1.21 -1.54 2.43
C ALA A 246 1.90 -2.69 1.66
N GLU A 247 2.84 -2.34 0.77
CA GLU A 247 3.68 -3.28 0.02
C GLU A 247 4.52 -4.19 0.96
N ASN A 248 5.03 -3.63 2.04
CA ASN A 248 5.91 -4.28 3.02
C ASN A 248 5.71 -3.67 4.41
N ALA A 249 6.21 -4.32 5.47
CA ALA A 249 6.02 -3.87 6.85
C ALA A 249 7.02 -2.79 7.31
N GLU A 250 8.06 -2.51 6.53
CA GLU A 250 9.07 -1.48 6.80
C GLU A 250 8.64 -0.09 6.28
N LEU A 251 7.59 -0.01 5.46
CA LEU A 251 7.12 1.24 4.85
C LEU A 251 6.85 2.32 5.92
N PRO A 252 7.58 3.45 5.94
CA PRO A 252 7.49 4.43 7.01
C PRO A 252 6.07 4.97 7.27
N GLY A 253 5.29 5.23 6.23
CA GLY A 253 3.90 5.70 6.39
C GLY A 253 2.98 4.67 7.06
N LEU A 254 3.28 3.36 6.96
CA LEU A 254 2.56 2.33 7.72
C LEU A 254 2.88 2.45 9.22
N ALA A 255 4.16 2.48 9.57
CA ALA A 255 4.60 2.62 10.97
C ALA A 255 4.12 3.95 11.60
N GLU A 256 3.98 5.01 10.80
CA GLU A 256 3.34 6.27 11.21
C GLU A 256 1.88 6.06 11.63
N GLN A 257 1.09 5.30 10.86
CA GLN A 257 -0.30 5.00 11.21
C GLN A 257 -0.44 4.07 12.43
N PHE A 258 0.50 3.16 12.63
CA PHE A 258 0.60 2.39 13.88
C PHE A 258 0.88 3.32 15.07
N ARG A 259 1.87 4.22 14.96
CA ARG A 259 2.23 5.20 15.99
C ARG A 259 1.05 6.09 16.34
N ARG A 260 0.41 6.72 15.36
CA ARG A 260 -0.76 7.59 15.58
C ARG A 260 -1.92 6.83 16.22
N SER A 261 -2.18 5.60 15.77
CA SER A 261 -3.26 4.79 16.34
C SER A 261 -2.94 4.26 17.75
N ASN A 262 -1.66 4.12 18.09
CA ASN A 262 -1.20 3.81 19.45
C ASN A 262 -1.32 5.01 20.39
N ALA A 263 -1.01 6.22 19.92
CA ALA A 263 -1.19 7.46 20.69
C ALA A 263 -2.67 7.74 21.00
N LEU A 264 -3.57 7.38 20.08
CA LEU A 264 -5.03 7.50 20.24
C LEU A 264 -5.70 6.28 20.88
N GLU A 265 -4.94 5.22 21.23
CA GLU A 265 -5.43 3.93 21.75
C GLU A 265 -6.58 3.31 20.90
N ARG A 266 -6.59 3.61 19.60
CA ARG A 266 -7.71 3.32 18.69
C ARG A 266 -7.51 2.02 17.92
N GLN A 267 -8.62 1.51 17.39
CA GLN A 267 -8.64 0.35 16.50
C GLN A 267 -8.47 0.78 15.04
N PHE A 268 -7.61 0.07 14.28
CA PHE A 268 -7.45 0.30 12.84
C PHE A 268 -7.15 -1.01 12.10
N GLY A 269 -7.38 -1.02 10.79
CA GLY A 269 -7.19 -2.17 9.90
C GLY A 269 -5.82 -2.15 9.22
N ALA A 270 -5.16 -3.29 9.10
CA ALA A 270 -3.89 -3.39 8.38
C ALA A 270 -3.81 -4.65 7.50
N TYR A 271 -3.36 -4.48 6.25
CA TYR A 271 -2.91 -5.57 5.39
C TYR A 271 -1.53 -5.27 4.80
N CYS A 272 -0.71 -6.31 4.72
CA CYS A 272 0.61 -6.31 4.11
C CYS A 272 0.91 -7.75 3.67
N PRO A 273 1.64 -7.98 2.56
CA PRO A 273 2.11 -9.31 2.20
C PRO A 273 2.85 -10.06 3.31
N GLU A 274 3.57 -9.33 4.17
CA GLU A 274 4.44 -9.80 5.27
C GLU A 274 3.71 -9.80 6.63
N MET A 275 2.66 -10.63 6.77
CA MET A 275 1.77 -10.56 7.95
C MET A 275 2.46 -10.84 9.29
N GLU A 276 3.55 -11.63 9.30
CA GLU A 276 4.35 -11.88 10.51
C GLU A 276 4.99 -10.59 11.04
N ARG A 277 5.60 -9.78 10.16
CA ARG A 277 6.21 -8.48 10.50
C ARG A 277 5.18 -7.47 11.03
N ILE A 278 3.93 -7.55 10.57
CA ILE A 278 2.81 -6.77 11.13
C ILE A 278 2.51 -7.13 12.60
N ILE A 279 2.69 -8.39 13.00
CA ILE A 279 2.55 -8.82 14.40
C ILE A 279 3.68 -8.24 15.25
N HIS A 280 4.91 -8.18 14.72
CA HIS A 280 6.04 -7.52 15.41
C HIS A 280 5.81 -6.01 15.56
N LEU A 281 5.32 -5.34 14.51
CA LEU A 281 4.96 -3.92 14.55
C LEU A 281 3.83 -3.64 15.55
N LYS A 282 2.82 -4.52 15.65
CA LYS A 282 1.78 -4.47 16.68
C LYS A 282 2.33 -4.64 18.10
N ARG A 283 3.35 -5.49 18.30
CA ARG A 283 4.01 -5.68 19.61
C ARG A 283 4.80 -4.43 20.03
N MET A 284 5.44 -3.74 19.10
CA MET A 284 6.06 -2.42 19.36
C MET A 284 5.00 -1.39 19.76
N TYR A 285 3.97 -1.21 18.93
CA TYR A 285 2.88 -0.25 19.16
C TYR A 285 1.69 -0.89 19.89
N ASN A 286 1.96 -1.41 21.09
CA ASN A 286 1.09 -2.30 21.86
C ASN A 286 -0.24 -1.69 22.36
N ARG A 287 -0.41 -0.37 22.40
CA ARG A 287 -1.70 0.28 22.73
C ARG A 287 -2.66 0.32 21.53
N SER A 288 -2.16 0.15 20.31
CA SER A 288 -2.99 0.11 19.10
C SER A 288 -3.74 -1.22 18.94
N GLN A 289 -5.04 -1.16 18.67
CA GLN A 289 -5.82 -2.37 18.38
C GLN A 289 -5.82 -2.65 16.87
N VAL A 290 -4.87 -3.45 16.40
CA VAL A 290 -4.78 -3.80 14.97
C VAL A 290 -5.72 -4.95 14.64
N LYS A 291 -6.63 -4.71 13.68
CA LYS A 291 -7.41 -5.73 12.94
C LYS A 291 -6.69 -6.05 11.63
N THR A 292 -5.97 -7.17 11.59
CA THR A 292 -5.47 -7.69 10.31
C THR A 292 -6.64 -8.22 9.47
N PHE A 293 -6.55 -8.03 8.16
CA PHE A 293 -7.49 -8.59 7.18
C PHE A 293 -6.70 -9.21 6.03
N ASP A 294 -7.31 -10.15 5.33
CA ASP A 294 -6.70 -10.99 4.29
C ASP A 294 -7.64 -11.12 3.08
N ASP A 295 -7.25 -11.98 2.13
CA ASP A 295 -7.96 -12.23 0.88
C ASP A 295 -9.40 -12.74 1.12
N SER A 296 -10.33 -12.37 0.24
CA SER A 296 -11.76 -12.72 0.25
C SER A 296 -12.61 -12.20 1.44
N ARG A 297 -12.05 -11.42 2.37
CA ARG A 297 -12.80 -10.85 3.49
C ARG A 297 -13.30 -9.43 3.21
N THR A 298 -14.38 -9.06 3.91
CA THR A 298 -14.81 -7.66 4.00
C THR A 298 -13.76 -6.83 4.73
N LEU A 299 -13.54 -5.60 4.26
CA LEU A 299 -12.60 -4.70 4.92
C LEU A 299 -13.06 -4.38 6.35
N PRO A 300 -12.14 -4.28 7.33
CA PRO A 300 -12.46 -3.75 8.65
C PRO A 300 -13.13 -2.38 8.51
N PHE A 301 -14.21 -2.13 9.22
CA PHE A 301 -14.96 -0.86 9.19
C PHE A 301 -15.70 -0.52 7.88
N SER A 302 -15.35 -1.09 6.71
CA SER A 302 -16.12 -1.01 5.47
C SER A 302 -16.67 -2.38 5.05
N LYS A 303 -17.82 -2.75 5.63
CA LYS A 303 -18.47 -4.06 5.38
C LYS A 303 -18.95 -4.26 3.95
N GLU A 304 -19.12 -3.18 3.20
CA GLU A 304 -19.63 -3.17 1.82
C GLU A 304 -18.51 -3.33 0.78
N THR A 305 -17.25 -3.37 1.21
CA THR A 305 -16.07 -3.61 0.35
C THR A 305 -15.46 -4.96 0.68
N VAL A 306 -15.33 -5.83 -0.31
CA VAL A 306 -14.51 -7.05 -0.22
C VAL A 306 -13.16 -6.79 -0.87
N PHE A 307 -12.09 -7.18 -0.18
CA PHE A 307 -10.74 -7.12 -0.71
C PHE A 307 -10.29 -8.49 -1.20
N PHE A 308 -9.71 -8.52 -2.41
CA PHE A 308 -9.04 -9.70 -2.94
C PHE A 308 -7.57 -9.40 -3.24
N ALA A 309 -6.69 -10.36 -2.96
CA ALA A 309 -5.28 -10.30 -3.32
C ALA A 309 -4.98 -11.31 -4.43
N SER A 310 -4.11 -10.96 -5.38
CA SER A 310 -3.69 -11.92 -6.41
C SER A 310 -2.80 -13.00 -5.80
N ARG A 311 -2.71 -14.19 -6.42
CA ARG A 311 -1.92 -15.34 -5.93
C ARG A 311 -0.46 -15.00 -5.63
N SER A 312 0.14 -14.08 -6.39
CA SER A 312 1.52 -13.61 -6.16
C SER A 312 1.62 -12.43 -5.19
N LYS A 313 0.50 -12.01 -4.59
CA LYS A 313 0.31 -10.77 -3.82
C LYS A 313 0.83 -9.54 -4.58
N SER A 314 0.59 -9.48 -5.90
CA SER A 314 1.07 -8.37 -6.75
C SER A 314 0.00 -7.32 -7.04
N HIS A 315 -1.27 -7.72 -7.06
CA HIS A 315 -2.41 -6.85 -7.31
C HIS A 315 -3.48 -7.07 -6.24
N GLY A 316 -4.19 -6.00 -5.92
CA GLY A 316 -5.39 -6.00 -5.11
C GLY A 316 -6.60 -5.71 -5.98
N VAL A 317 -7.76 -6.25 -5.60
CA VAL A 317 -9.05 -5.89 -6.18
C VAL A 317 -9.99 -5.51 -5.05
N PHE A 318 -10.63 -4.35 -5.16
CA PHE A 318 -11.82 -4.04 -4.37
C PHE A 318 -13.06 -4.40 -5.17
N ALA A 319 -13.94 -5.19 -4.57
CA ALA A 319 -15.30 -5.43 -5.05
C ALA A 319 -16.28 -4.75 -4.10
N LEU A 320 -17.08 -3.81 -4.63
CA LEU A 320 -18.03 -3.01 -3.84
C LEU A 320 -19.33 -2.76 -4.62
N LYS A 321 -20.44 -2.59 -3.91
CA LYS A 321 -21.71 -2.14 -4.50
C LYS A 321 -21.88 -0.65 -4.22
N ALA A 322 -21.57 0.19 -5.21
CA ALA A 322 -21.77 1.63 -5.08
C ALA A 322 -23.26 2.04 -5.19
N ASN A 323 -24.10 1.12 -5.66
CA ASN A 323 -25.55 1.24 -5.66
C ASN A 323 -26.17 -0.09 -5.17
N PRO A 324 -27.04 -0.08 -4.15
CA PRO A 324 -27.64 -1.31 -3.60
C PRO A 324 -28.52 -2.06 -4.61
N ASP A 325 -29.15 -1.36 -5.56
CA ASP A 325 -30.01 -1.93 -6.59
C ASP A 325 -29.20 -2.59 -7.73
N SER A 326 -27.86 -2.45 -7.73
CA SER A 326 -27.02 -3.07 -8.76
C SER A 326 -26.86 -4.56 -8.52
N GLU A 327 -27.11 -5.37 -9.55
CA GLU A 327 -26.95 -6.82 -9.54
C GLU A 327 -25.49 -7.22 -9.22
N PHE A 328 -24.54 -6.67 -9.99
CA PHE A 328 -23.10 -6.97 -9.91
C PHE A 328 -22.35 -5.90 -9.09
N PRO A 329 -21.30 -6.28 -8.32
CA PRO A 329 -20.39 -5.32 -7.71
C PRO A 329 -19.49 -4.68 -8.76
N MET A 330 -19.14 -3.40 -8.57
CA MET A 330 -18.05 -2.76 -9.29
C MET A 330 -16.72 -3.37 -8.82
N GLN A 331 -15.82 -3.68 -9.75
CA GLN A 331 -14.48 -4.20 -9.48
C GLN A 331 -13.39 -3.21 -9.87
N VAL A 332 -12.52 -2.86 -8.91
CA VAL A 332 -11.39 -1.96 -9.11
C VAL A 332 -10.08 -2.69 -8.80
N ILE A 333 -9.25 -2.92 -9.81
CA ILE A 333 -7.92 -3.53 -9.65
C ILE A 333 -6.82 -2.47 -9.49
N PHE A 334 -5.83 -2.73 -8.64
CA PHE A 334 -4.68 -1.86 -8.41
C PHE A 334 -3.41 -2.67 -8.06
N PRO A 335 -2.19 -2.18 -8.34
CA PRO A 335 -0.95 -2.81 -7.91
C PRO A 335 -0.77 -2.69 -6.38
N LEU A 336 -0.31 -3.77 -5.75
CA LEU A 336 0.08 -3.81 -4.33
C LEU A 336 1.58 -3.59 -4.14
N LYS A 337 2.39 -4.09 -5.07
CA LYS A 337 3.86 -4.09 -4.99
C LYS A 337 4.51 -3.99 -6.36
N ARG A 338 5.80 -3.65 -6.37
CA ARG A 338 6.64 -3.59 -7.57
C ARG A 338 6.94 -4.99 -8.13
N GLY A 339 7.21 -5.07 -9.43
CA GLY A 339 7.78 -6.26 -10.09
C GLY A 339 6.79 -7.10 -10.90
N LYS A 340 7.06 -8.42 -11.02
CA LYS A 340 6.33 -9.32 -11.94
C LYS A 340 4.83 -9.35 -11.64
N GLN A 341 4.06 -8.76 -12.55
CA GLN A 341 2.61 -8.72 -12.48
C GLN A 341 2.02 -10.13 -12.63
N SER A 342 1.17 -10.54 -11.70
CA SER A 342 0.23 -11.64 -11.90
C SER A 342 -1.17 -11.19 -11.48
N ARG A 343 -2.04 -11.06 -12.47
CA ARG A 343 -3.48 -10.78 -12.29
C ARG A 343 -4.28 -12.09 -12.13
N SER A 344 -3.67 -13.12 -11.55
CA SER A 344 -4.35 -14.37 -11.22
C SER A 344 -4.93 -14.29 -9.81
N PHE A 345 -6.25 -14.39 -9.72
CA PHE A 345 -7.02 -14.38 -8.47
C PHE A 345 -7.76 -15.71 -8.35
N ASP A 346 -8.03 -16.15 -7.12
CA ASP A 346 -8.72 -17.42 -6.88
C ASP A 346 -10.24 -17.30 -7.00
N PHE A 347 -10.79 -16.15 -6.62
CA PHE A 347 -12.25 -15.95 -6.50
C PHE A 347 -12.84 -14.93 -7.48
N THR A 348 -12.05 -13.99 -8.00
CA THR A 348 -12.48 -13.03 -9.02
C THR A 348 -12.01 -13.46 -10.42
N LYS A 349 -12.86 -13.25 -11.43
CA LYS A 349 -12.62 -13.64 -12.83
C LYS A 349 -13.14 -12.55 -13.76
N GLY A 350 -12.42 -12.31 -14.86
CA GLY A 350 -12.86 -11.41 -15.94
C GLY A 350 -12.37 -9.98 -15.80
N PRO A 351 -12.69 -9.12 -16.79
CA PRO A 351 -12.20 -7.74 -16.84
C PRO A 351 -12.82 -6.87 -15.74
N PHE A 352 -11.98 -6.06 -15.11
CA PHE A 352 -12.34 -5.15 -14.02
C PHE A 352 -12.96 -3.86 -14.57
N ASP A 353 -13.94 -3.23 -13.90
CA ASP A 353 -14.54 -1.97 -14.39
C ASP A 353 -13.52 -0.83 -14.48
N VAL A 354 -12.62 -0.78 -13.48
CA VAL A 354 -11.53 0.20 -13.36
C VAL A 354 -10.22 -0.51 -13.05
N GLU A 355 -9.16 -0.14 -13.76
CA GLU A 355 -7.81 -0.63 -13.55
C GLU A 355 -6.85 0.53 -13.28
N LEU A 356 -6.17 0.52 -12.13
CA LEU A 356 -5.00 1.36 -11.88
C LEU A 356 -3.75 0.59 -12.32
N MET A 357 -2.89 1.22 -13.13
CA MET A 357 -1.68 0.59 -13.67
C MET A 357 -0.47 1.54 -13.60
N ASN A 358 0.66 1.06 -13.08
CA ASN A 358 1.96 1.72 -13.25
C ASN A 358 2.54 1.31 -14.61
N LEU A 359 2.92 2.28 -15.44
CA LEU A 359 3.51 2.01 -16.75
C LEU A 359 5.03 1.80 -16.65
N ASP A 360 5.54 0.66 -17.12
CA ASP A 360 6.99 0.45 -17.25
C ASP A 360 7.52 0.91 -18.62
N GLU A 361 8.83 1.12 -18.69
CA GLU A 361 9.54 1.49 -19.92
C GLU A 361 9.24 0.54 -21.09
N GLY A 362 8.49 1.04 -22.09
CA GLY A 362 8.21 0.30 -23.32
C GLY A 362 6.96 -0.59 -23.27
N GLN A 363 6.25 -0.66 -22.14
CA GLN A 363 4.89 -1.16 -22.12
C GLN A 363 3.99 -0.29 -23.01
N LYS A 364 3.00 -0.93 -23.65
CA LYS A 364 1.98 -0.24 -24.44
C LYS A 364 0.76 -0.03 -23.55
N PHE A 365 0.13 1.13 -23.65
CA PHE A 365 -1.21 1.35 -23.12
C PHE A 365 -2.16 0.27 -23.64
N GLU A 366 -2.86 -0.43 -22.76
CA GLU A 366 -3.94 -1.34 -23.11
C GLU A 366 -5.24 -0.55 -23.27
N GLY A 367 -6.09 -0.92 -24.25
CA GLY A 367 -7.35 -0.23 -24.54
C GLY A 367 -7.80 -0.45 -26.00
N ALA A 368 -9.08 -0.59 -26.30
CA ALA A 368 -10.26 -0.51 -25.44
C ALA A 368 -11.01 -1.85 -25.34
N GLY A 369 -11.52 -2.14 -24.14
CA GLY A 369 -12.68 -3.02 -23.93
C GLY A 369 -13.83 -2.18 -23.39
N SER A 370 -14.59 -2.75 -22.46
CA SER A 370 -15.64 -2.01 -21.74
C SER A 370 -15.20 -1.46 -20.36
N PHE A 371 -13.92 -1.60 -20.06
CA PHE A 371 -13.23 -1.16 -18.83
C PHE A 371 -12.46 0.16 -19.02
N LEU A 372 -12.12 0.81 -17.90
CA LEU A 372 -11.40 2.08 -17.81
C LEU A 372 -10.01 1.83 -17.21
N THR A 373 -8.94 2.28 -17.87
CA THR A 373 -7.57 2.14 -17.35
C THR A 373 -6.99 3.50 -16.99
N LEU A 374 -6.62 3.66 -15.72
CA LEU A 374 -5.93 4.84 -15.20
C LEU A 374 -4.44 4.53 -15.03
N ILE A 375 -3.60 5.26 -15.77
CA ILE A 375 -2.17 5.01 -15.86
C ILE A 375 -1.37 6.02 -15.02
N ALA A 376 -0.54 5.51 -14.11
CA ALA A 376 0.50 6.26 -13.42
C ALA A 376 1.85 6.10 -14.18
N PRO A 377 2.79 7.05 -14.07
CA PRO A 377 4.03 7.04 -14.85
C PRO A 377 4.93 5.83 -14.56
N GLY A 378 4.84 5.21 -13.38
CA GLY A 378 5.65 4.04 -13.02
C GLY A 378 7.14 4.31 -13.21
N ASN A 379 7.85 3.40 -13.89
CA ASN A 379 9.26 3.56 -14.24
C ASN A 379 9.48 4.34 -15.56
N ALA A 380 8.43 4.82 -16.22
CA ALA A 380 8.56 5.53 -17.50
C ALA A 380 9.04 6.97 -17.31
N SER A 381 10.09 7.37 -18.05
CA SER A 381 10.62 8.74 -17.96
C SER A 381 9.54 9.81 -18.23
N PRO A 382 9.44 10.90 -17.43
CA PRO A 382 8.36 11.88 -17.54
C PRO A 382 8.19 12.47 -18.94
N LYS A 383 9.29 12.74 -19.64
CA LYS A 383 9.32 13.25 -21.02
C LYS A 383 8.71 12.28 -22.05
N LYS A 384 8.72 10.97 -21.78
CA LYS A 384 8.14 9.91 -22.62
C LYS A 384 6.68 9.67 -22.25
N PHE A 385 6.37 9.69 -20.96
CA PHE A 385 5.01 9.60 -20.44
C PHE A 385 4.15 10.77 -20.93
N GLY A 386 4.51 12.02 -20.63
CA GLY A 386 3.75 13.22 -21.04
C GLY A 386 3.63 13.40 -22.57
N LYS A 387 4.59 12.91 -23.37
CA LYS A 387 4.51 12.92 -24.84
C LYS A 387 3.62 11.83 -25.43
N SER A 388 3.21 10.86 -24.63
CA SER A 388 2.31 9.79 -25.07
C SER A 388 0.92 10.35 -25.38
N LYS A 389 0.25 9.74 -26.35
CA LYS A 389 -1.13 10.08 -26.73
C LYS A 389 -2.10 9.13 -26.04
N LEU A 390 -3.24 9.64 -25.61
CA LEU A 390 -4.32 8.81 -25.10
C LEU A 390 -4.73 7.73 -26.11
N LYS A 391 -5.16 6.60 -25.55
CA LYS A 391 -6.00 5.61 -26.23
C LYS A 391 -7.41 5.71 -25.69
N ASP A 392 -8.36 5.17 -26.45
CA ASP A 392 -9.76 5.14 -26.06
C ASP A 392 -9.91 4.31 -24.76
N GLY A 393 -10.59 4.86 -23.74
CA GLY A 393 -10.71 4.24 -22.42
C GLY A 393 -9.47 4.31 -21.51
N VAL A 394 -8.44 5.08 -21.87
CA VAL A 394 -7.19 5.21 -21.10
C VAL A 394 -6.93 6.66 -20.71
N PHE A 395 -6.73 6.93 -19.42
CA PHE A 395 -6.47 8.27 -18.88
C PHE A 395 -5.29 8.28 -17.92
N PRO A 396 -4.49 9.36 -17.85
CA PRO A 396 -3.52 9.51 -16.78
C PRO A 396 -4.23 9.59 -15.42
N LEU A 397 -3.66 8.88 -14.46
CA LEU A 397 -4.01 9.02 -13.06
C LEU A 397 -3.40 10.34 -12.57
N LEU A 398 -4.22 11.39 -12.52
CA LEU A 398 -3.77 12.71 -12.11
C LEU A 398 -3.59 12.74 -10.59
N GLN A 399 -2.41 13.18 -10.16
CA GLN A 399 -2.15 13.42 -8.75
C GLN A 399 -3.06 14.54 -8.24
N GLU A 400 -3.33 14.49 -6.93
CA GLU A 400 -4.12 15.48 -6.20
C GLU A 400 -5.56 15.70 -6.70
N SER A 401 -6.09 14.76 -7.50
CA SER A 401 -7.41 14.85 -8.12
C SER A 401 -8.37 13.84 -7.49
N GLU A 402 -9.59 14.25 -7.16
CA GLU A 402 -10.61 13.37 -6.58
C GLU A 402 -11.27 12.53 -7.69
N TYR A 403 -11.32 11.21 -7.51
CA TYR A 403 -12.04 10.28 -8.38
C TYR A 403 -13.21 9.66 -7.62
N ARG A 404 -14.45 9.91 -8.06
CA ARG A 404 -15.67 9.38 -7.44
C ARG A 404 -16.16 8.15 -8.21
N LEU A 405 -16.62 7.15 -7.48
CA LEU A 405 -17.12 5.90 -8.02
C LEU A 405 -18.64 5.86 -7.88
N GLN A 406 -19.33 5.77 -9.02
CA GLN A 406 -20.78 5.71 -9.11
C GLN A 406 -21.21 4.47 -9.90
N GLN A 407 -22.35 3.88 -9.54
CA GLN A 407 -22.88 2.70 -10.20
C GLN A 407 -24.32 2.91 -10.66
N ILE A 408 -24.53 2.71 -11.95
CA ILE A 408 -25.71 3.15 -12.68
C ILE A 408 -26.46 1.93 -13.22
N VAL A 409 -27.75 1.84 -12.89
CA VAL A 409 -28.61 0.67 -13.18
C VAL A 409 -29.12 0.65 -14.63
N ASN A 410 -29.34 1.83 -15.24
CA ASN A 410 -29.82 1.96 -16.62
C ASN A 410 -29.19 3.19 -17.31
N LEU A 411 -29.21 3.24 -18.64
CA LEU A 411 -28.59 4.35 -19.40
C LEU A 411 -29.33 5.68 -19.26
N SER A 412 -30.63 5.68 -18.91
CA SER A 412 -31.39 6.91 -18.68
C SER A 412 -30.90 7.66 -17.44
N ASN A 413 -30.53 6.97 -16.36
CA ASN A 413 -30.00 7.62 -15.16
C ASN A 413 -28.63 8.27 -15.37
N LEU A 414 -27.92 7.94 -16.46
CA LEU A 414 -26.67 8.62 -16.83
C LEU A 414 -26.92 9.96 -17.55
N ALA A 415 -28.14 10.21 -18.06
CA ALA A 415 -28.45 11.41 -18.84
C ALA A 415 -28.30 12.70 -18.02
N ASP A 416 -28.75 12.72 -16.76
CA ASP A 416 -28.67 13.89 -15.88
C ASP A 416 -27.20 14.24 -15.56
N GLU A 417 -26.39 13.23 -15.25
CA GLU A 417 -24.95 13.37 -15.02
C GLU A 417 -24.20 13.84 -16.28
N LEU A 418 -24.60 13.35 -17.46
CA LEU A 418 -24.09 13.82 -18.75
C LEU A 418 -24.39 15.30 -18.99
N SER A 419 -25.56 15.78 -18.58
CA SER A 419 -25.92 17.20 -18.67
C SER A 419 -24.95 18.09 -17.88
N LEU A 420 -24.59 17.69 -16.65
CA LEU A 420 -23.63 18.42 -15.81
C LEU A 420 -22.26 18.55 -16.49
N GLY A 421 -21.74 17.47 -17.08
CA GLY A 421 -20.44 17.45 -17.77
C GLY A 421 -20.44 18.16 -19.14
N LEU A 422 -21.61 18.46 -19.70
CA LEU A 422 -21.79 19.12 -21.01
C LEU A 422 -22.42 20.52 -20.90
N LYS A 423 -22.61 21.02 -19.67
CA LYS A 423 -23.28 22.29 -19.38
C LYS A 423 -22.65 23.50 -20.08
N GLY A 424 -23.49 24.37 -20.64
CA GLY A 424 -23.08 25.54 -21.40
C GLY A 424 -22.57 25.23 -22.81
N SER A 425 -22.90 24.05 -23.37
CA SER A 425 -22.48 23.63 -24.70
C SER A 425 -23.65 23.25 -25.62
N GLU A 426 -23.40 23.21 -26.93
CA GLU A 426 -24.35 22.73 -27.95
C GLU A 426 -24.79 21.26 -27.77
N PHE A 427 -24.14 20.52 -26.85
CA PHE A 427 -24.40 19.12 -26.55
C PHE A 427 -25.23 18.91 -25.27
N GLU A 428 -25.43 19.97 -24.45
CA GLU A 428 -26.06 19.91 -23.12
C GLU A 428 -27.44 19.25 -23.11
N GLN A 429 -28.23 19.43 -24.17
CA GLN A 429 -29.55 18.81 -24.31
C GLN A 429 -29.50 17.54 -25.17
N THR A 430 -28.90 17.63 -26.36
CA THR A 430 -28.94 16.57 -27.38
C THR A 430 -28.29 15.25 -26.94
N VAL A 431 -27.23 15.29 -26.12
CA VAL A 431 -26.56 14.06 -25.66
C VAL A 431 -27.36 13.37 -24.54
N PRO A 432 -27.78 14.05 -23.46
CA PRO A 432 -28.71 13.48 -22.47
C PRO A 432 -30.02 12.95 -23.06
N GLU A 433 -30.62 13.68 -24.01
CA GLU A 433 -31.84 13.24 -24.72
C GLU A 433 -31.61 11.90 -25.43
N LEU A 434 -30.50 11.75 -26.15
CA LEU A 434 -30.11 10.49 -26.80
C LEU A 434 -29.92 9.34 -25.80
N PHE A 435 -29.28 9.57 -24.65
CA PHE A 435 -29.14 8.56 -23.59
C PHE A 435 -30.50 8.17 -22.98
N THR A 436 -31.41 9.14 -22.86
CA THR A 436 -32.79 8.90 -22.39
C THR A 436 -33.55 8.03 -23.39
N SER A 437 -33.53 8.37 -24.69
CA SER A 437 -34.18 7.58 -25.75
C SER A 437 -33.63 6.14 -25.83
N MET A 438 -32.32 5.95 -25.65
CA MET A 438 -31.72 4.60 -25.57
C MET A 438 -32.08 3.85 -24.28
N GLY A 439 -32.22 4.55 -23.15
CA GLY A 439 -32.53 3.95 -21.86
C GLY A 439 -33.97 3.44 -21.75
N GLN A 440 -34.89 3.97 -22.57
CA GLN A 440 -36.33 3.71 -22.44
C GLN A 440 -36.81 2.37 -23.01
N THR A 441 -36.13 1.73 -23.97
CA THR A 441 -36.63 0.46 -24.57
C THR A 441 -35.55 -0.49 -25.09
N GLY A 442 -35.82 -1.79 -24.99
CA GLY A 442 -35.01 -2.85 -25.60
C GLY A 442 -35.26 -3.01 -27.12
N PRO A 443 -36.19 -3.88 -27.57
CA PRO A 443 -36.45 -4.08 -29.00
C PRO A 443 -37.15 -2.90 -29.71
N ASN A 444 -37.63 -1.90 -28.98
CA ASN A 444 -38.51 -0.83 -29.49
C ASN A 444 -37.82 0.54 -29.62
N LEU A 445 -36.50 0.55 -29.83
CA LEU A 445 -35.73 1.78 -30.05
C LEU A 445 -36.31 2.58 -31.23
N ASP A 446 -36.63 3.85 -31.02
CA ASP A 446 -37.02 4.77 -32.09
C ASP A 446 -35.81 5.10 -32.97
N GLU A 447 -35.68 4.38 -34.10
CA GLU A 447 -34.57 4.55 -35.03
C GLU A 447 -34.50 5.96 -35.62
N GLU A 448 -35.65 6.62 -35.86
CA GLU A 448 -35.69 7.93 -36.51
C GLU A 448 -35.23 9.03 -35.56
N THR A 449 -35.77 9.07 -34.34
CA THR A 449 -35.33 10.01 -33.30
C THR A 449 -33.84 9.82 -32.96
N VAL A 450 -33.37 8.58 -32.82
CA VAL A 450 -31.95 8.30 -32.54
C VAL A 450 -31.05 8.72 -33.71
N LEU A 451 -31.47 8.52 -34.96
CA LEU A 451 -30.71 8.96 -36.13
C LEU A 451 -30.60 10.49 -36.23
N ASP A 452 -31.69 11.23 -35.92
CA ASP A 452 -31.67 12.70 -35.93
C ASP A 452 -30.76 13.25 -34.84
N LEU A 453 -30.89 12.78 -33.59
CA LEU A 453 -30.01 13.18 -32.48
C LEU A 453 -28.53 12.90 -32.78
N LEU A 454 -28.21 11.72 -33.31
CA LEU A 454 -26.85 11.39 -33.77
C LEU A 454 -26.39 12.28 -34.93
N TYR A 455 -27.28 12.70 -35.82
CA TYR A 455 -26.93 13.62 -36.91
C TYR A 455 -26.62 15.03 -36.38
N ARG A 456 -27.48 15.57 -35.49
CA ARG A 456 -27.25 16.86 -34.79
C ARG A 456 -25.91 16.87 -34.07
N ILE A 457 -25.61 15.84 -33.26
CA ILE A 457 -24.30 15.69 -32.59
C ILE A 457 -23.17 15.62 -33.63
N ARG A 458 -23.35 14.90 -34.76
CA ARG A 458 -22.32 14.76 -35.80
C ARG A 458 -22.00 16.07 -36.52
N THR A 459 -22.92 17.02 -36.63
CA THR A 459 -22.71 18.26 -37.38
C THR A 459 -21.92 19.32 -36.61
N GLN A 460 -22.02 19.36 -35.27
CA GLN A 460 -21.38 20.39 -34.44
C GLN A 460 -19.85 20.42 -34.51
N ALA A 461 -19.26 21.55 -34.13
CA ALA A 461 -17.81 21.70 -34.06
C ALA A 461 -17.19 20.75 -33.02
N VAL A 462 -15.93 20.36 -33.21
CA VAL A 462 -15.18 19.66 -32.15
C VAL A 462 -14.79 20.70 -31.10
N PRO A 463 -15.12 20.52 -29.81
CA PRO A 463 -14.79 21.50 -28.78
C PRO A 463 -13.29 21.75 -28.66
N GLU A 464 -12.91 23.03 -28.57
CA GLU A 464 -11.54 23.45 -28.21
C GLU A 464 -11.29 23.29 -26.71
N ASN A 465 -12.32 23.46 -25.87
CA ASN A 465 -12.24 23.22 -24.43
C ASN A 465 -11.94 21.73 -24.15
N LEU A 466 -10.82 21.47 -23.48
CA LEU A 466 -10.31 20.13 -23.23
C LEU A 466 -11.26 19.28 -22.38
N LEU A 467 -11.88 19.84 -21.33
CA LEU A 467 -12.80 19.11 -20.45
C LEU A 467 -14.05 18.68 -21.21
N LEU A 468 -14.67 19.62 -21.94
CA LEU A 468 -15.85 19.36 -22.77
C LEU A 468 -15.55 18.32 -23.85
N ARG A 469 -14.35 18.37 -24.45
CA ARG A 469 -13.89 17.39 -25.43
C ARG A 469 -13.71 15.99 -24.83
N ILE A 470 -13.21 15.87 -23.60
CA ILE A 470 -13.11 14.58 -22.90
C ILE A 470 -14.50 14.03 -22.61
N ASN A 471 -15.38 14.84 -22.00
CA ASN A 471 -16.73 14.44 -21.61
C ASN A 471 -17.55 13.97 -22.83
N LEU A 472 -17.48 14.71 -23.94
CA LEU A 472 -18.14 14.33 -25.19
C LEU A 472 -17.47 13.11 -25.86
N GLY A 473 -16.14 13.00 -25.81
CA GLY A 473 -15.41 11.84 -26.33
C GLY A 473 -15.77 10.55 -25.61
N GLU A 474 -15.89 10.59 -24.28
CA GLU A 474 -16.30 9.44 -23.46
C GLU A 474 -17.79 9.13 -23.60
N ALA A 475 -18.67 10.14 -23.61
CA ALA A 475 -20.09 9.94 -23.89
C ALA A 475 -20.30 9.24 -25.25
N THR A 476 -19.60 9.71 -26.29
CA THR A 476 -19.69 9.11 -27.64
C THR A 476 -19.00 7.74 -27.74
N ARG A 477 -18.00 7.44 -26.90
CA ARG A 477 -17.43 6.09 -26.74
C ARG A 477 -18.47 5.11 -26.18
N VAL A 478 -19.16 5.49 -25.10
CA VAL A 478 -20.20 4.68 -24.47
C VAL A 478 -21.38 4.46 -25.42
N LEU A 479 -21.86 5.52 -26.08
CA LEU A 479 -22.88 5.44 -27.14
C LEU A 479 -22.50 4.43 -28.22
N HIS A 480 -21.28 4.52 -28.75
CA HIS A 480 -20.80 3.61 -29.79
C HIS A 480 -20.66 2.17 -29.29
N ALA A 481 -20.18 1.94 -28.07
CA ALA A 481 -20.08 0.61 -27.48
C ALA A 481 -21.46 -0.04 -27.32
N TYR A 482 -22.44 0.69 -26.79
CA TYR A 482 -23.81 0.19 -26.60
C TYR A 482 -24.53 -0.07 -27.94
N LEU A 483 -24.54 0.92 -28.84
CA LEU A 483 -25.22 0.79 -30.14
C LEU A 483 -24.56 -0.25 -31.06
N SER A 484 -23.27 -0.56 -30.86
CA SER A 484 -22.61 -1.67 -31.57
C SER A 484 -23.17 -3.04 -31.17
N MET A 485 -23.65 -3.23 -29.94
CA MET A 485 -24.32 -4.47 -29.51
C MET A 485 -25.70 -4.64 -30.18
N LEU A 486 -26.29 -3.55 -30.67
CA LEU A 486 -27.58 -3.52 -31.36
C LEU A 486 -27.45 -3.47 -32.89
N LYS A 487 -26.22 -3.58 -33.43
CA LYS A 487 -25.91 -3.40 -34.85
C LYS A 487 -26.72 -4.29 -35.79
N ASP A 488 -27.04 -5.52 -35.39
CA ASP A 488 -27.79 -6.46 -36.21
C ASP A 488 -29.28 -6.07 -36.34
N LYS A 489 -29.81 -5.31 -35.37
CA LYS A 489 -31.17 -4.75 -35.41
C LYS A 489 -31.20 -3.36 -36.05
N PHE A 490 -30.25 -2.50 -35.71
CA PHE A 490 -30.22 -1.09 -36.13
C PHE A 490 -28.89 -0.72 -36.83
N PRO A 491 -28.60 -1.29 -38.01
CA PRO A 491 -27.29 -1.14 -38.66
C PRO A 491 -26.99 0.30 -39.13
N LYS A 492 -28.01 1.11 -39.43
CA LYS A 492 -27.82 2.53 -39.78
C LYS A 492 -27.38 3.35 -38.55
N VAL A 493 -28.06 3.16 -37.42
CA VAL A 493 -27.75 3.79 -36.13
C VAL A 493 -26.32 3.45 -35.71
N ALA A 494 -25.95 2.16 -35.67
CA ALA A 494 -24.61 1.73 -35.29
C ALA A 494 -23.52 2.37 -36.19
N LYS A 495 -23.75 2.40 -37.52
CA LYS A 495 -22.82 3.03 -38.50
C LYS A 495 -22.75 4.56 -38.37
N LEU A 496 -23.80 5.23 -37.88
CA LEU A 496 -23.77 6.66 -37.61
C LEU A 496 -23.08 6.97 -36.27
N ALA A 497 -23.35 6.17 -35.23
CA ALA A 497 -22.67 6.24 -33.94
C ALA A 497 -21.15 6.04 -34.06
N GLU A 498 -20.70 5.08 -34.88
CA GLU A 498 -19.27 4.89 -35.20
C GLU A 498 -18.63 6.15 -35.81
N LYS A 499 -19.36 6.89 -36.67
CA LYS A 499 -18.88 8.15 -37.26
C LYS A 499 -18.85 9.30 -36.25
N VAL A 500 -19.84 9.37 -35.36
CA VAL A 500 -19.89 10.35 -34.26
C VAL A 500 -18.70 10.12 -33.33
N TYR A 501 -18.52 8.89 -32.85
CA TYR A 501 -17.40 8.48 -32.03
C TYR A 501 -16.04 8.81 -32.67
N LYS A 502 -15.84 8.42 -33.94
CA LYS A 502 -14.58 8.71 -34.66
C LYS A 502 -14.27 10.21 -34.81
N ARG A 503 -15.28 11.09 -34.77
CA ARG A 503 -15.13 12.56 -34.80
C ARG A 503 -14.69 13.12 -33.44
N TYR A 504 -15.25 12.62 -32.35
CA TYR A 504 -15.06 13.17 -30.99
C TYR A 504 -14.09 12.40 -30.09
N ARG A 505 -13.57 11.25 -30.54
CA ARG A 505 -12.60 10.42 -29.81
C ARG A 505 -11.46 11.24 -29.16
N THR A 506 -11.10 10.83 -27.95
CA THR A 506 -10.01 11.41 -27.16
C THR A 506 -8.62 11.01 -27.67
N SER A 507 -8.51 9.92 -28.45
CA SER A 507 -7.25 9.44 -29.02
C SER A 507 -6.56 10.50 -29.91
N GLY A 508 -5.49 11.08 -29.37
CA GLY A 508 -4.77 12.20 -29.97
C GLY A 508 -4.37 13.29 -28.97
N ILE A 509 -5.15 13.46 -27.90
CA ILE A 509 -4.79 14.28 -26.72
C ILE A 509 -3.50 13.72 -26.11
N LYS A 510 -2.56 14.57 -25.68
CA LYS A 510 -1.35 14.10 -25.00
C LYS A 510 -1.60 13.97 -23.50
N VAL A 511 -0.86 13.07 -22.87
CA VAL A 511 -0.84 12.93 -21.41
C VAL A 511 -0.46 14.26 -20.73
N LEU A 512 0.55 14.97 -21.24
CA LEU A 512 0.99 16.26 -20.70
C LEU A 512 -0.11 17.34 -20.70
N ASP A 513 -1.01 17.32 -21.69
CA ASP A 513 -2.11 18.28 -21.78
C ASP A 513 -3.13 18.08 -20.64
N LEU A 514 -3.15 16.88 -20.03
CA LEU A 514 -4.00 16.49 -18.89
C LEU A 514 -3.26 16.58 -17.56
N GLU A 515 -1.96 16.26 -17.52
CA GLU A 515 -1.11 16.46 -16.32
C GLU A 515 -1.14 17.92 -15.85
N ALA A 516 -1.25 18.87 -16.78
CA ALA A 516 -1.44 20.29 -16.51
C ALA A 516 -2.76 20.65 -15.78
N LEU A 517 -3.69 19.70 -15.64
CA LEU A 517 -4.97 19.87 -14.92
C LEU A 517 -4.94 19.31 -13.48
N SER A 518 -3.87 18.66 -13.05
CA SER A 518 -3.76 18.02 -11.72
C SER A 518 -4.14 19.01 -10.61
N GLY A 519 -4.94 18.55 -9.64
CA GLY A 519 -5.48 19.38 -8.54
C GLY A 519 -6.59 20.38 -8.94
N SER A 520 -6.76 20.71 -10.23
CA SER A 520 -7.77 21.65 -10.73
C SER A 520 -9.05 20.99 -11.25
N VAL A 521 -9.10 19.66 -11.28
CA VAL A 521 -10.25 18.88 -11.74
C VAL A 521 -10.58 17.75 -10.78
N ALA A 522 -11.83 17.30 -10.85
CA ALA A 522 -12.28 16.05 -10.25
C ALA A 522 -12.90 15.19 -11.35
N PHE A 523 -12.95 13.89 -11.08
CA PHE A 523 -13.42 12.87 -12.00
C PHE A 523 -14.58 12.10 -11.39
N ASP A 524 -15.62 11.88 -12.19
CA ASP A 524 -16.73 11.00 -11.83
C ASP A 524 -16.68 9.77 -12.75
N ILE A 525 -16.52 8.59 -12.16
CA ILE A 525 -16.45 7.30 -12.85
C ILE A 525 -17.78 6.58 -12.66
N TYR A 526 -18.46 6.29 -13.75
CA TYR A 526 -19.74 5.59 -13.77
C TYR A 526 -19.56 4.17 -14.31
N ALA A 527 -19.88 3.15 -13.52
CA ALA A 527 -20.06 1.78 -14.04
C ALA A 527 -21.54 1.55 -14.36
N VAL A 528 -21.88 1.41 -15.63
CA VAL A 528 -23.23 1.11 -16.12
C VAL A 528 -23.42 -0.41 -16.18
N GLN A 529 -24.34 -0.93 -15.37
CA GLN A 529 -24.72 -2.36 -15.30
C GLN A 529 -23.56 -3.34 -15.05
N GLY A 530 -22.43 -2.89 -14.48
CA GLY A 530 -21.22 -3.71 -14.33
C GLY A 530 -20.66 -4.19 -15.68
N ARG A 531 -20.95 -3.44 -16.76
CA ARG A 531 -20.57 -3.79 -18.14
C ARG A 531 -19.71 -2.73 -18.77
N VAL A 532 -20.07 -1.45 -18.66
CA VAL A 532 -19.37 -0.33 -19.31
C VAL A 532 -19.02 0.72 -18.28
N SER A 533 -17.73 1.04 -18.14
CA SER A 533 -17.31 2.22 -17.38
C SER A 533 -17.16 3.45 -18.27
N MET A 534 -17.47 4.62 -17.70
CA MET A 534 -17.31 5.95 -18.27
C MET A 534 -16.59 6.86 -17.26
N ILE A 535 -15.83 7.83 -17.74
CA ILE A 535 -15.29 8.91 -16.92
C ILE A 535 -15.80 10.27 -17.42
N GLN A 536 -16.21 11.14 -16.49
CA GLN A 536 -16.41 12.57 -16.72
C GLN A 536 -15.36 13.36 -15.94
N VAL A 537 -15.01 14.54 -16.47
CA VAL A 537 -14.11 15.50 -15.85
C VAL A 537 -14.87 16.77 -15.57
N ARG A 538 -14.78 17.27 -14.34
CA ARG A 538 -15.41 18.53 -13.91
C ARG A 538 -14.37 19.45 -13.29
N PRO A 539 -14.45 20.77 -13.53
CA PRO A 539 -13.55 21.72 -12.89
C PRO A 539 -13.77 21.75 -11.38
N VAL A 540 -12.67 21.90 -10.64
CA VAL A 540 -12.66 22.17 -9.20
C VAL A 540 -12.22 23.61 -9.01
N HIS A 541 -12.96 24.37 -8.22
CA HIS A 541 -12.54 25.73 -7.86
C HIS A 541 -11.28 25.63 -6.97
N PRO A 542 -10.22 26.41 -7.27
CA PRO A 542 -9.02 26.41 -6.44
C PRO A 542 -9.36 26.89 -5.02
N PRO A 543 -8.64 26.41 -3.99
CA PRO A 543 -8.83 26.88 -2.62
C PRO A 543 -8.59 28.40 -2.52
N LYS A 544 -9.27 29.06 -1.56
CA LYS A 544 -9.15 30.52 -1.34
C LYS A 544 -7.71 30.97 -1.10
N ILE A 545 -6.94 30.16 -0.38
CA ILE A 545 -5.50 30.32 -0.17
C ILE A 545 -4.75 29.15 -0.82
N ALA A 546 -3.60 29.44 -1.43
CA ALA A 546 -2.70 28.40 -1.89
C ALA A 546 -1.90 27.90 -0.68
N ILE A 547 -2.01 26.62 -0.31
CA ILE A 547 -1.24 26.03 0.78
C ILE A 547 0.14 25.67 0.26
N VAL A 548 1.16 26.37 0.75
CA VAL A 548 2.57 26.07 0.49
C VAL A 548 3.21 25.81 1.83
N PHE A 549 3.70 24.59 2.07
CA PHE A 549 4.41 24.26 3.30
C PHE A 549 5.75 25.01 3.38
N PRO A 550 6.31 25.25 4.59
CA PRO A 550 7.61 25.88 4.71
C PRO A 550 8.70 25.07 3.97
N PRO A 551 9.82 25.70 3.58
CA PRO A 551 10.96 25.02 2.96
C PRO A 551 11.54 23.90 3.85
N ALA A 552 12.36 23.04 3.27
CA ALA A 552 13.12 22.03 4.00
C ALA A 552 14.08 22.67 5.01
N ILE A 553 14.43 21.94 6.09
CA ILE A 553 15.24 22.49 7.20
C ILE A 553 16.58 23.06 6.70
N ASP A 554 17.15 22.47 5.65
CA ASP A 554 18.46 22.85 5.12
C ASP A 554 18.40 24.11 4.22
N THR A 555 17.26 24.41 3.58
CA THR A 555 17.10 25.62 2.74
C THR A 555 16.35 26.76 3.45
N ILE A 556 15.66 26.48 4.56
CA ILE A 556 14.74 27.42 5.22
C ILE A 556 15.35 28.76 5.61
N LYS A 557 16.65 28.79 5.99
CA LYS A 557 17.35 30.03 6.35
C LYS A 557 17.54 30.96 5.14
N ALA A 558 17.77 30.41 3.94
CA ALA A 558 17.89 31.19 2.71
C ALA A 558 16.51 31.70 2.24
N GLU A 559 15.49 30.84 2.30
CA GLU A 559 14.15 31.11 1.77
C GLU A 559 13.21 31.81 2.76
N GLN A 560 13.57 31.93 4.03
CA GLN A 560 12.75 32.49 5.12
C GLN A 560 12.04 33.81 4.74
N LYS A 561 12.79 34.72 4.10
CA LYS A 561 12.29 36.05 3.74
C LYS A 561 11.20 35.98 2.68
N GLU A 562 11.31 35.06 1.73
CA GLU A 562 10.33 34.85 0.67
C GLU A 562 9.09 34.15 1.21
N TYR A 563 9.28 33.13 2.06
CA TYR A 563 8.16 32.45 2.71
C TYR A 563 7.37 33.37 3.64
N ARG A 564 8.04 34.20 4.47
CA ARG A 564 7.37 35.24 5.28
C ARG A 564 6.67 36.31 4.44
N LYS A 565 7.09 36.54 3.19
CA LYS A 565 6.38 37.43 2.24
C LYS A 565 5.13 36.74 1.68
N TYR A 566 5.21 35.45 1.34
CA TYR A 566 4.05 34.63 0.94
C TYR A 566 2.97 34.62 2.03
N LEU A 567 3.32 34.32 3.29
CA LEU A 567 2.37 34.31 4.42
C LEU A 567 1.66 35.66 4.61
N LYS A 568 2.40 36.78 4.44
CA LYS A 568 1.82 38.13 4.49
C LYS A 568 0.83 38.41 3.36
N GLU A 569 1.08 37.90 2.15
CA GLU A 569 0.15 38.06 1.04
C GLU A 569 -1.09 37.16 1.21
N GLN A 570 -0.94 35.93 1.73
CA GLN A 570 -2.10 35.08 2.05
C GLN A 570 -2.98 35.70 3.14
N ASN A 571 -2.38 36.21 4.23
CA ASN A 571 -3.12 36.97 5.25
C ASN A 571 -3.86 38.16 4.63
N ARG A 572 -3.20 38.93 3.75
CA ARG A 572 -3.82 40.06 3.03
C ARG A 572 -4.95 39.67 2.06
N ILE A 573 -4.95 38.44 1.55
CA ILE A 573 -6.05 37.89 0.75
C ILE A 573 -7.24 37.60 1.66
N LEU A 574 -7.00 36.97 2.83
CA LEU A 574 -8.06 36.70 3.82
C LEU A 574 -8.65 38.00 4.39
N ASP A 575 -7.83 38.96 4.81
CA ASP A 575 -8.26 40.25 5.38
C ASP A 575 -9.10 41.12 4.40
N LYS A 576 -9.16 40.75 3.12
CA LYS A 576 -9.94 41.43 2.06
C LYS A 576 -11.17 40.66 1.59
N GLY A 577 -11.30 39.38 1.95
CA GLY A 577 -12.39 38.51 1.53
C GLY A 577 -13.31 38.15 2.69
N ASP A 578 -14.25 37.23 2.43
CA ASP A 578 -15.00 36.61 3.51
C ASP A 578 -14.06 35.71 4.33
N GLU A 579 -13.76 36.13 5.57
CA GLU A 579 -12.88 35.41 6.49
C GLU A 579 -13.35 33.96 6.70
N SER A 580 -12.48 33.01 6.36
CA SER A 580 -12.64 31.59 6.72
C SER A 580 -11.89 31.34 8.04
N PRO A 581 -12.58 30.97 9.14
CA PRO A 581 -11.93 30.61 10.41
C PRO A 581 -11.06 29.35 10.34
N ALA A 582 -11.15 28.60 9.24
CA ALA A 582 -10.26 27.50 8.92
C ALA A 582 -9.00 27.99 8.23
N ASP A 583 -9.12 28.81 7.18
CA ASP A 583 -7.99 29.27 6.38
C ASP A 583 -7.03 30.13 7.23
N ARG A 584 -7.58 30.91 8.19
CA ARG A 584 -6.77 31.62 9.18
C ARG A 584 -5.99 30.67 10.09
N ALA A 585 -6.63 29.59 10.55
CA ALA A 585 -5.98 28.56 11.35
C ALA A 585 -4.93 27.76 10.56
N THR A 586 -5.11 27.59 9.24
CA THR A 586 -4.10 27.06 8.32
C THR A 586 -2.88 27.97 8.27
N LEU A 587 -3.05 29.28 8.13
CA LEU A 587 -1.91 30.22 8.13
C LEU A 587 -1.19 30.25 9.48
N GLU A 588 -1.91 30.25 10.60
CA GLU A 588 -1.32 30.14 11.95
C GLU A 588 -0.53 28.83 12.14
N PHE A 589 -0.97 27.74 11.51
CA PHE A 589 -0.26 26.46 11.53
C PHE A 589 1.03 26.52 10.69
N LEU A 590 0.96 27.08 9.48
CA LEU A 590 2.13 27.28 8.62
C LEU A 590 3.17 28.23 9.25
N GLU A 591 2.72 29.27 9.98
CA GLU A 591 3.58 30.16 10.75
C GLU A 591 4.34 29.42 11.86
N LYS A 592 3.65 28.58 12.65
CA LYS A 592 4.29 27.75 13.69
C LYS A 592 5.24 26.71 13.11
N LEU A 593 4.88 26.09 11.99
CA LEU A 593 5.72 25.09 11.31
C LEU A 593 7.01 25.75 10.74
N LEU A 594 6.92 26.99 10.25
CA LEU A 594 8.07 27.80 9.88
C LEU A 594 8.98 28.07 11.10
N GLU A 595 8.41 28.47 12.24
CA GLU A 595 9.18 28.75 13.47
C GLU A 595 9.90 27.50 14.00
N GLU A 596 9.24 26.34 14.01
CA GLU A 596 9.86 25.09 14.45
C GLU A 596 10.98 24.66 13.50
N ARG A 597 10.78 24.71 12.17
CA ARG A 597 11.84 24.35 11.21
C ARG A 597 13.03 25.33 11.23
N LEU A 598 12.80 26.60 11.52
CA LEU A 598 13.89 27.57 11.75
C LEU A 598 14.71 27.20 12.98
N HIS A 599 14.05 26.82 14.08
CA HIS A 599 14.74 26.36 15.28
C HIS A 599 15.57 25.10 15.01
N LEU A 600 15.04 24.14 14.24
CA LEU A 600 15.79 22.94 13.83
C LEU A 600 17.02 23.29 12.97
N ALA A 601 16.91 24.30 12.10
CA ALA A 601 18.05 24.79 11.32
C ALA A 601 19.11 25.52 12.18
N GLU A 602 18.72 26.14 13.30
CA GLU A 602 19.65 26.70 14.31
C GLU A 602 20.36 25.59 15.09
N GLU A 603 19.64 24.53 15.48
CA GLU A 603 20.20 23.37 16.16
C GLU A 603 21.22 22.61 15.30
N ARG A 604 20.97 22.48 13.98
CA ARG A 604 21.94 21.92 13.02
C ARG A 604 23.21 22.76 12.89
N GLU A 605 23.09 24.08 12.83
CA GLU A 605 24.26 24.98 12.78
C GLU A 605 25.08 24.85 14.08
N ARG A 606 24.41 24.78 15.22
CA ARG A 606 25.04 24.56 16.54
C ARG A 606 25.75 23.21 16.63
N LEU A 607 25.25 22.17 15.94
CA LEU A 607 25.95 20.89 15.82
C LEU A 607 27.12 20.96 14.84
N GLY A 608 27.00 21.70 13.73
CA GLY A 608 28.11 21.95 12.80
C GLY A 608 29.30 22.60 13.48
N ASP A 609 29.04 23.60 14.33
CA ASP A 609 30.03 24.22 15.23
C ASP A 609 30.69 23.17 16.15
N LEU A 610 29.92 22.27 16.77
CA LEU A 610 30.47 21.18 17.61
C LEU A 610 31.33 20.19 16.80
N LEU A 611 30.88 19.75 15.62
CA LEU A 611 31.61 18.79 14.80
C LEU A 611 32.94 19.37 14.31
N GLN A 612 32.97 20.69 14.02
CA GLN A 612 34.19 21.43 13.72
C GLN A 612 35.11 21.54 14.94
N ASP A 613 34.57 21.90 16.12
CA ASP A 613 35.34 21.96 17.38
C ASP A 613 35.90 20.59 17.80
N LEU A 614 35.29 19.48 17.38
CA LEU A 614 35.77 18.13 17.67
C LEU A 614 36.68 17.55 16.59
N ASP A 615 36.89 18.22 15.45
CA ASP A 615 37.62 17.70 14.27
C ASP A 615 37.04 16.36 13.76
N LEU A 616 35.72 16.17 13.94
CA LEU A 616 34.95 15.02 13.47
C LEU A 616 34.42 15.22 12.04
N SER A 617 34.85 16.30 11.37
CA SER A 617 34.46 16.65 10.02
C SER A 617 35.14 15.75 8.97
N GLY A 618 34.63 14.52 8.85
CA GLY A 618 34.55 13.90 7.52
C GLY A 618 33.67 14.78 6.61
N PRO A 619 33.80 14.69 5.27
CA PRO A 619 32.91 15.41 4.37
C PRO A 619 31.48 14.92 4.59
N VAL A 620 30.64 15.78 5.16
CA VAL A 620 29.18 15.62 5.12
C VAL A 620 28.77 15.94 3.69
N GLU A 621 28.95 14.97 2.80
CA GLU A 621 28.40 15.04 1.45
C GLU A 621 26.87 15.01 1.56
N ASP A 622 26.21 16.05 1.07
CA ASP A 622 24.77 16.07 0.81
C ASP A 622 24.44 15.00 -0.24
N LYS A 623 24.23 13.78 0.22
CA LYS A 623 23.43 12.79 -0.50
C LYS A 623 21.98 13.13 -0.22
N GLY A 624 21.44 13.95 -1.12
CA GLY A 624 20.07 14.45 -1.02
C GLY A 624 19.05 13.33 -0.94
N ASP A 625 18.09 13.55 -0.04
CA ASP A 625 16.86 12.80 0.18
C ASP A 625 16.98 11.31 0.56
N LEU A 626 15.86 10.79 1.07
CA LEU A 626 15.75 9.52 1.78
C LEU A 626 16.34 8.32 1.02
N PRO A 627 16.78 7.24 1.73
CA PRO A 627 17.39 6.03 1.16
C PRO A 627 16.48 5.16 0.26
N PHE A 628 15.34 5.70 -0.17
CA PHE A 628 14.43 5.13 -1.17
C PHE A 628 14.90 5.34 -2.61
N HIS A 629 15.90 6.21 -2.84
CA HIS A 629 16.45 6.45 -4.16
C HIS A 629 17.69 5.60 -4.48
N MET A 630 17.56 4.77 -5.52
CA MET A 630 18.64 4.06 -6.23
C MET A 630 19.52 3.08 -5.42
N LYS A 631 19.02 1.84 -5.26
CA LYS A 631 19.92 0.67 -5.19
C LYS A 631 20.22 0.18 -6.61
N LEU A 632 21.49 0.16 -6.99
CA LEU A 632 21.94 -0.51 -8.22
C LEU A 632 21.42 -1.96 -8.25
N PRO A 633 21.02 -2.49 -9.41
CA PRO A 633 20.53 -3.86 -9.50
C PRO A 633 21.49 -4.84 -8.85
N TYR A 634 20.98 -5.82 -8.09
CA TYR A 634 21.78 -6.77 -7.29
C TYR A 634 22.91 -7.43 -8.11
N TRP A 635 22.66 -7.74 -9.38
CA TRP A 635 23.67 -8.28 -10.28
C TRP A 635 24.83 -7.32 -10.55
N LEU A 636 24.57 -6.01 -10.66
CA LEU A 636 25.61 -4.99 -10.84
C LEU A 636 26.45 -4.83 -9.56
N ARG A 637 25.80 -4.78 -8.37
CA ARG A 637 26.49 -4.74 -7.07
C ARG A 637 27.40 -5.95 -6.88
N ARG A 638 26.88 -7.17 -7.11
CA ARG A 638 27.70 -8.40 -7.12
C ARG A 638 28.82 -8.36 -8.16
N THR A 639 28.60 -7.80 -9.35
CA THR A 639 29.64 -7.75 -10.39
C THR A 639 30.80 -6.84 -9.96
N PHE A 640 30.52 -5.69 -9.35
CA PHE A 640 31.56 -4.81 -8.80
C PHE A 640 32.27 -5.44 -7.58
N GLU A 641 31.54 -6.08 -6.67
CA GLU A 641 32.12 -6.76 -5.50
C GLU A 641 33.01 -7.96 -5.90
N PHE A 642 32.63 -8.71 -6.95
CA PHE A 642 33.40 -9.85 -7.45
C PHE A 642 34.65 -9.43 -8.24
N LEU A 643 34.69 -8.22 -8.80
CA LEU A 643 35.75 -7.74 -9.68
C LEU A 643 36.96 -7.10 -8.99
N ARG A 644 37.03 -7.08 -7.63
CA ARG A 644 38.13 -6.57 -6.79
C ARG A 644 38.98 -5.48 -7.50
N ILE A 645 38.44 -4.27 -7.45
CA ILE A 645 38.78 -3.14 -8.34
C ILE A 645 40.26 -2.69 -8.40
N PRO A 646 41.17 -2.94 -7.42
CA PRO A 646 42.59 -2.59 -7.59
C PRO A 646 43.21 -3.13 -8.89
N ASP A 647 42.97 -4.40 -9.22
CA ASP A 647 43.60 -5.08 -10.37
C ASP A 647 43.05 -4.55 -11.71
N PHE A 648 41.76 -4.20 -11.77
CA PHE A 648 41.16 -3.59 -12.96
C PHE A 648 41.67 -2.16 -13.19
N VAL A 649 41.88 -1.39 -12.11
CA VAL A 649 42.44 -0.03 -12.22
C VAL A 649 43.91 -0.05 -12.64
N GLU A 650 44.71 -1.02 -12.17
CA GLU A 650 46.08 -1.22 -12.68
C GLU A 650 46.09 -1.68 -14.15
N TRP A 651 45.19 -2.59 -14.52
CA TRP A 651 45.07 -3.05 -15.92
C TRP A 651 44.67 -1.91 -16.88
N VAL A 652 43.69 -1.09 -16.52
CA VAL A 652 43.30 0.09 -17.32
C VAL A 652 44.45 1.11 -17.38
N LYS A 653 45.16 1.37 -16.28
CA LYS A 653 46.38 2.21 -16.30
C LYS A 653 47.45 1.65 -17.23
N SER A 654 47.61 0.32 -17.31
CA SER A 654 48.56 -0.34 -18.22
C SER A 654 48.18 -0.21 -19.71
N LEU A 655 46.89 -0.06 -20.03
CA LEU A 655 46.41 0.12 -21.41
C LEU A 655 46.60 1.54 -21.95
N PHE A 656 46.59 2.55 -21.08
CA PHE A 656 46.75 3.96 -21.46
C PHE A 656 48.12 4.57 -21.10
N GLY A 657 48.91 3.91 -20.25
CA GLY A 657 50.28 4.30 -19.92
C GLY A 657 51.30 3.78 -20.93
N GLY A 658 51.66 4.59 -21.93
CA GLY A 658 52.68 4.23 -22.91
C GLY A 658 54.09 4.13 -22.31
N GLY A 659 54.55 2.91 -22.01
CA GLY A 659 55.90 2.60 -21.53
C GLY A 659 56.29 1.15 -21.82
N ALA A 660 57.54 0.89 -22.22
CA ALA A 660 57.97 -0.39 -22.77
C ALA A 660 58.65 -1.33 -21.75
N ARG A 661 58.41 -2.65 -21.92
CA ARG A 661 58.95 -3.79 -21.13
C ARG A 661 58.40 -3.85 -19.68
N GLU A 662 58.14 -5.01 -19.09
CA GLU A 662 58.89 -6.27 -19.16
C GLU A 662 57.97 -7.52 -19.07
N LYS A 663 58.42 -8.68 -19.58
CA LYS A 663 57.62 -9.92 -19.57
C LYS A 663 57.71 -10.65 -18.22
N ARG A 664 56.63 -10.65 -17.44
CA ARG A 664 56.37 -11.70 -16.43
C ARG A 664 55.18 -12.57 -16.85
N SER A 665 55.37 -13.88 -16.85
CA SER A 665 54.36 -14.86 -17.23
C SER A 665 53.38 -15.12 -16.09
N LEU A 666 52.16 -14.60 -16.20
CA LEU A 666 51.05 -14.98 -15.32
C LEU A 666 50.44 -16.30 -15.78
N ASN A 667 51.01 -17.40 -15.29
CA ASN A 667 50.35 -18.70 -15.29
C ASN A 667 49.45 -18.79 -14.05
N THR A 668 48.16 -18.48 -14.20
CA THR A 668 47.11 -18.95 -13.30
C THR A 668 45.80 -18.86 -14.07
N GLY A 669 45.18 -20.01 -14.33
CA GLY A 669 44.04 -20.07 -15.25
C GLY A 669 42.75 -19.61 -14.60
N ILE A 670 42.07 -18.64 -15.22
CA ILE A 670 40.62 -18.65 -15.50
C ILE A 670 40.32 -17.59 -16.60
N SER A 671 39.86 -18.06 -17.77
CA SER A 671 38.97 -17.33 -18.69
C SER A 671 39.44 -16.10 -19.52
N ALA A 672 40.59 -16.18 -20.22
CA ALA A 672 40.84 -15.29 -21.37
C ALA A 672 39.69 -15.32 -22.42
N TRP A 673 38.99 -16.46 -22.53
CA TRP A 673 37.83 -16.66 -23.41
C TRP A 673 36.50 -16.05 -22.91
N MET A 674 36.37 -15.59 -21.66
CA MET A 674 35.19 -14.84 -21.20
C MET A 674 35.41 -13.32 -21.21
N ILE A 675 36.66 -12.88 -21.06
CA ILE A 675 37.02 -11.45 -21.08
C ILE A 675 36.91 -10.87 -22.49
N LEU A 676 37.30 -11.61 -23.53
CA LEU A 676 37.20 -11.17 -24.93
C LEU A 676 35.76 -10.86 -25.40
N PRO A 677 34.74 -11.73 -25.17
CA PRO A 677 33.35 -11.40 -25.46
C PRO A 677 32.83 -10.19 -24.68
N LEU A 678 33.19 -10.07 -23.40
CA LEU A 678 32.72 -8.97 -22.55
C LEU A 678 33.34 -7.63 -22.96
N ALA A 679 34.63 -7.61 -23.31
CA ALA A 679 35.31 -6.45 -23.85
C ALA A 679 34.77 -6.04 -25.23
N ALA A 680 34.45 -7.01 -26.10
CA ALA A 680 33.79 -6.73 -27.38
C ALA A 680 32.37 -6.16 -27.21
N LEU A 681 31.62 -6.66 -26.22
CA LEU A 681 30.28 -6.17 -25.91
C LEU A 681 30.30 -4.76 -25.29
N LEU A 682 31.26 -4.47 -24.40
CA LEU A 682 31.49 -3.13 -23.86
C LEU A 682 32.00 -2.14 -24.92
N ALA A 683 32.90 -2.56 -25.80
CA ALA A 683 33.35 -1.75 -26.94
C ALA A 683 32.20 -1.49 -27.94
N GLY A 684 31.32 -2.46 -28.16
CA GLY A 684 30.10 -2.30 -28.95
C GLY A 684 29.11 -1.30 -28.33
N LEU A 685 28.90 -1.36 -27.01
CA LEU A 685 28.04 -0.42 -26.29
C LEU A 685 28.61 1.01 -26.28
N LEU A 686 29.93 1.16 -26.08
CA LEU A 686 30.61 2.46 -26.18
C LEU A 686 30.62 3.00 -27.63
N GLY A 687 30.80 2.14 -28.62
CA GLY A 687 30.70 2.51 -30.04
C GLY A 687 29.31 2.98 -30.44
N LEU A 688 28.25 2.32 -29.95
CA LEU A 688 26.86 2.75 -30.14
C LEU A 688 26.55 4.09 -29.46
N GLY A 689 27.18 4.38 -28.32
CA GLY A 689 27.10 5.69 -27.67
C GLY A 689 27.64 6.83 -28.56
N ILE A 690 28.73 6.58 -29.30
CA ILE A 690 29.39 7.59 -30.14
C ILE A 690 28.71 7.73 -31.52
N TYR A 691 28.12 6.67 -32.07
CA TYR A 691 27.52 6.70 -33.42
C TYR A 691 26.13 7.36 -33.50
N SER A 692 25.54 7.76 -32.38
CA SER A 692 24.19 8.34 -32.33
C SER A 692 24.11 9.86 -32.61
N TYR A 693 25.24 10.50 -32.98
CA TYR A 693 25.33 11.95 -33.19
C TYR A 693 25.58 12.41 -34.65
N SER A 694 25.52 11.52 -35.65
CA SER A 694 25.59 11.90 -37.07
C SER A 694 24.41 11.35 -37.88
N GLY A 695 23.76 12.22 -38.64
CA GLY A 695 22.54 11.89 -39.38
C GLY A 695 22.75 11.51 -40.84
N SER A 696 21.65 11.01 -41.42
CA SER A 696 21.32 10.83 -42.85
C SER A 696 21.56 9.47 -43.53
N SER A 697 20.46 9.01 -44.14
CA SER A 697 20.31 8.20 -45.37
C SER A 697 21.00 6.83 -45.54
N GLY A 698 20.18 5.82 -45.84
CA GLY A 698 20.56 4.66 -46.68
C GLY A 698 20.52 3.29 -46.00
N GLY A 699 19.66 2.39 -46.49
CA GLY A 699 19.82 0.93 -46.29
C GLY A 699 20.85 0.34 -47.29
N PRO A 700 21.00 -1.00 -47.44
CA PRO A 700 19.96 -2.03 -47.28
C PRO A 700 20.44 -3.40 -46.68
N LEU A 701 19.63 -4.46 -46.89
CA LEU A 701 19.84 -5.90 -46.62
C LEU A 701 19.70 -6.32 -45.13
N ALA A 702 18.82 -7.24 -44.69
CA ALA A 702 18.13 -8.42 -45.26
C ALA A 702 18.97 -9.71 -45.34
N LEU A 703 18.76 -10.62 -44.36
CA LEU A 703 18.97 -12.06 -44.47
C LEU A 703 18.24 -12.82 -43.32
N VAL A 704 18.06 -14.13 -43.49
CA VAL A 704 17.35 -15.07 -42.60
C VAL A 704 15.83 -14.88 -42.52
N LYS A 705 15.14 -15.43 -43.53
CA LYS A 705 13.70 -15.71 -43.51
C LYS A 705 13.51 -17.20 -43.81
N GLY A 706 12.77 -17.90 -42.93
CA GLY A 706 12.22 -19.23 -43.19
C GLY A 706 12.83 -20.37 -42.37
N TRP A 707 12.01 -20.95 -41.49
CA TRP A 707 11.71 -22.39 -41.49
C TRP A 707 10.36 -22.61 -40.76
N PHE A 708 9.55 -23.53 -41.29
CA PHE A 708 8.24 -23.97 -40.80
C PHE A 708 7.07 -22.97 -40.79
N SER A 709 6.39 -22.90 -41.94
CA SER A 709 4.93 -23.04 -41.97
C SER A 709 4.59 -24.40 -42.60
N GLN A 710 3.63 -25.15 -42.06
CA GLN A 710 2.82 -26.01 -42.92
C GLN A 710 1.40 -26.22 -42.36
N THR A 711 0.44 -26.15 -43.28
CA THR A 711 -1.01 -26.19 -43.07
C THR A 711 -1.59 -27.55 -43.46
N PHE A 712 -2.54 -28.02 -42.67
CA PHE A 712 -3.65 -28.92 -43.05
C PHE A 712 -4.81 -28.53 -42.11
N GLY A 713 -6.10 -28.59 -42.46
CA GLY A 713 -6.79 -29.03 -43.67
C GLY A 713 -8.23 -29.36 -43.28
N GLU A 714 -9.23 -28.98 -44.09
CA GLU A 714 -10.65 -29.31 -43.87
C GLU A 714 -10.83 -30.86 -43.99
N SER A 715 -11.88 -31.55 -43.53
CA SER A 715 -13.33 -31.27 -43.40
C SER A 715 -14.02 -32.49 -42.76
N ALA A 716 -15.20 -32.36 -42.12
CA ALA A 716 -16.28 -33.38 -42.09
C ALA A 716 -17.56 -32.87 -41.41
N GLU A 717 -18.71 -33.42 -41.80
CA GLU A 717 -20.07 -32.99 -41.42
C GLU A 717 -20.64 -33.70 -40.17
N GLY A 718 -21.75 -33.20 -39.63
CA GLY A 718 -22.49 -33.86 -38.55
C GLY A 718 -23.77 -33.11 -38.12
N THR A 719 -24.86 -33.29 -38.86
CA THR A 719 -26.19 -32.70 -38.56
C THR A 719 -27.04 -33.55 -37.61
N SER A 720 -27.80 -32.93 -36.72
CA SER A 720 -29.19 -33.34 -36.42
C SER A 720 -29.97 -32.24 -35.68
N ASN A 721 -31.25 -32.07 -36.04
CA ASN A 721 -32.28 -31.44 -35.22
C ASN A 721 -32.64 -32.39 -34.05
N GLU A 722 -33.48 -32.14 -33.05
CA GLU A 722 -34.93 -31.82 -32.98
C GLU A 722 -35.29 -32.02 -31.47
N GLU A 723 -36.32 -31.47 -30.81
CA GLU A 723 -37.33 -30.45 -31.10
C GLU A 723 -37.81 -29.86 -29.74
N THR A 724 -38.59 -28.77 -29.70
CA THR A 724 -39.26 -28.28 -28.47
C THR A 724 -40.67 -28.85 -28.30
N VAL A 725 -40.97 -29.44 -27.14
CA VAL A 725 -42.34 -29.79 -26.74
C VAL A 725 -42.71 -29.07 -25.44
N PHE A 726 -43.69 -28.16 -25.52
CA PHE A 726 -44.48 -27.72 -24.37
C PHE A 726 -45.70 -28.63 -24.25
N LEU A 727 -46.13 -28.96 -23.02
CA LEU A 727 -47.55 -29.12 -22.72
C LEU A 727 -47.85 -28.91 -21.22
N THR A 728 -49.02 -28.36 -20.96
CA THR A 728 -49.57 -27.96 -19.65
C THR A 728 -50.42 -29.07 -19.02
N GLY A 729 -50.50 -29.13 -17.69
CA GLY A 729 -51.46 -29.96 -16.97
C GLY A 729 -51.59 -29.57 -15.49
N GLU A 730 -52.83 -29.50 -14.99
CA GLU A 730 -53.17 -29.19 -13.58
C GLU A 730 -53.00 -30.42 -12.66
N PRO A 731 -52.82 -30.24 -11.33
CA PRO A 731 -52.51 -31.34 -10.41
C PRO A 731 -53.74 -32.14 -9.94
N GLY A 732 -53.59 -33.45 -9.83
CA GLY A 732 -54.56 -34.39 -9.24
C GLY A 732 -54.25 -34.76 -7.78
N GLU A 733 -55.26 -35.30 -7.08
CA GLU A 733 -55.39 -35.32 -5.60
C GLU A 733 -54.49 -36.31 -4.81
N GLU A 734 -53.41 -36.86 -5.37
CA GLU A 734 -52.57 -37.87 -4.67
C GLU A 734 -51.53 -37.28 -3.69
N GLN A 735 -51.47 -35.95 -3.50
CA GLN A 735 -50.43 -35.32 -2.66
C GLN A 735 -50.68 -35.35 -1.14
N ASN A 736 -51.88 -35.70 -0.67
CA ASN A 736 -52.24 -35.56 0.75
C ASN A 736 -51.81 -36.73 1.66
N GLU A 737 -51.52 -37.92 1.15
CA GLU A 737 -51.04 -39.04 2.00
C GLU A 737 -49.50 -39.05 2.15
N MET A 738 -48.74 -38.60 1.14
CA MET A 738 -47.27 -38.47 1.28
C MET A 738 -46.84 -37.35 2.25
N MET A 739 -47.66 -36.32 2.45
CA MET A 739 -47.35 -35.22 3.39
C MET A 739 -47.38 -35.68 4.86
N GLY A 740 -48.12 -36.74 5.19
CA GLY A 740 -48.21 -37.28 6.55
C GLY A 740 -46.92 -37.94 7.05
N GLU A 741 -46.19 -38.66 6.20
CA GLU A 741 -44.91 -39.29 6.56
C GLU A 741 -43.73 -38.30 6.53
N LEU A 742 -43.80 -37.23 5.72
CA LEU A 742 -42.74 -36.21 5.65
C LEU A 742 -42.69 -35.32 6.92
N ALA A 743 -43.83 -35.05 7.55
CA ALA A 743 -43.91 -34.25 8.78
C ALA A 743 -43.17 -34.87 9.98
N ALA A 744 -42.88 -36.18 9.96
CA ALA A 744 -42.11 -36.86 11.01
C ALA A 744 -40.58 -36.67 10.87
N ILE A 745 -40.09 -36.13 9.75
CA ILE A 745 -38.65 -36.05 9.40
C ILE A 745 -38.06 -34.67 9.74
N GLU A 746 -38.89 -33.64 9.90
CA GLU A 746 -38.45 -32.26 10.16
C GLU A 746 -37.52 -32.06 11.38
N PRO A 747 -37.61 -32.81 12.51
CA PRO A 747 -36.65 -32.67 13.60
C PRO A 747 -35.22 -33.08 13.25
N ALA A 748 -35.02 -33.92 12.22
CA ALA A 748 -33.72 -34.50 11.87
C ALA A 748 -32.97 -33.69 10.80
N LEU A 749 -33.69 -32.98 9.92
CA LEU A 749 -33.09 -32.15 8.86
C LEU A 749 -32.59 -30.78 9.37
N SER A 750 -32.99 -30.37 10.58
CA SER A 750 -32.63 -29.09 11.20
C SER A 750 -31.14 -28.93 11.58
N ILE A 751 -30.29 -29.96 11.42
CA ILE A 751 -28.89 -29.94 11.90
C ILE A 751 -27.94 -29.21 10.91
N ALA A 752 -28.35 -29.00 9.65
CA ALA A 752 -27.47 -28.52 8.57
C ALA A 752 -27.80 -27.10 8.02
N ALA A 753 -28.57 -26.28 8.76
CA ALA A 753 -28.85 -24.90 8.35
C ALA A 753 -27.80 -23.92 8.93
N PRO A 754 -27.26 -22.97 8.14
CA PRO A 754 -26.32 -21.95 8.62
C PRO A 754 -27.07 -20.82 9.36
N GLY A 755 -27.62 -21.13 10.53
CA GLY A 755 -28.20 -20.19 11.49
C GLY A 755 -27.75 -20.58 12.90
N GLY A 756 -27.42 -19.59 13.74
CA GLY A 756 -26.69 -19.80 15.00
C GLY A 756 -27.26 -20.93 15.88
N ILE A 757 -26.51 -22.01 16.01
CA ILE A 757 -26.87 -23.17 16.84
C ILE A 757 -26.37 -22.95 18.26
N GLN A 758 -27.27 -23.06 19.24
CA GLN A 758 -26.92 -23.04 20.67
C GLN A 758 -25.99 -24.21 21.02
N GLU A 759 -24.94 -23.93 21.77
CA GLU A 759 -23.95 -24.92 22.19
C GLU A 759 -24.56 -25.95 23.18
N ASN A 760 -23.95 -27.14 23.24
CA ASN A 760 -24.24 -28.22 24.19
C ASN A 760 -25.58 -28.99 24.06
N ARG A 761 -26.00 -29.34 22.83
CA ARG A 761 -26.84 -30.55 22.63
C ARG A 761 -25.97 -31.80 22.46
N ALA A 762 -26.31 -32.88 23.17
CA ALA A 762 -25.69 -34.19 23.02
C ALA A 762 -25.98 -34.79 21.63
N VAL A 763 -25.00 -35.47 21.02
CA VAL A 763 -25.18 -36.12 19.72
C VAL A 763 -25.59 -37.58 19.94
N PRO A 764 -26.70 -38.08 19.35
CA PRO A 764 -27.07 -39.48 19.47
C PRO A 764 -25.94 -40.41 18.99
N GLY A 765 -25.53 -41.37 19.84
CA GLY A 765 -24.44 -42.31 19.52
C GLY A 765 -23.02 -41.82 19.87
N GLU A 766 -22.84 -40.61 20.42
CA GLU A 766 -21.53 -40.08 20.85
C GLU A 766 -20.76 -41.03 21.81
N GLU A 767 -21.48 -41.75 22.67
CA GLU A 767 -20.93 -42.74 23.61
C GLU A 767 -20.34 -43.99 22.95
N ASN A 768 -20.75 -44.30 21.71
CA ASN A 768 -20.30 -45.48 20.97
C ASN A 768 -19.08 -45.20 20.06
N VAL A 769 -18.53 -43.99 20.09
CA VAL A 769 -17.37 -43.61 19.28
C VAL A 769 -16.08 -43.89 20.03
N GLU A 770 -15.44 -45.01 19.70
CA GLU A 770 -14.03 -45.24 20.03
C GLU A 770 -13.17 -44.20 19.30
N VAL A 771 -12.23 -43.58 20.02
CA VAL A 771 -11.30 -42.57 19.50
C VAL A 771 -9.92 -42.89 20.07
N THR A 772 -8.91 -42.94 19.21
CA THR A 772 -7.53 -43.20 19.61
C THR A 772 -6.84 -41.92 20.09
N ASP A 773 -5.89 -42.05 21.02
CA ASP A 773 -5.15 -40.89 21.52
C ASP A 773 -4.28 -40.20 20.45
N GLY A 774 -3.91 -40.92 19.37
CA GLY A 774 -3.24 -40.34 18.21
C GLY A 774 -4.15 -39.40 17.39
N GLU A 775 -5.43 -39.74 17.23
CA GLU A 775 -6.41 -38.87 16.58
C GLU A 775 -6.72 -37.63 17.44
N VAL A 776 -6.86 -37.82 18.76
CA VAL A 776 -6.99 -36.69 19.72
C VAL A 776 -5.77 -35.78 19.64
N PHE A 777 -4.55 -36.31 19.57
CA PHE A 777 -3.33 -35.52 19.42
C PHE A 777 -3.36 -34.67 18.14
N GLN A 778 -3.63 -35.29 16.98
CA GLN A 778 -3.68 -34.58 15.70
C GLN A 778 -4.77 -33.49 15.69
N PHE A 779 -5.94 -33.76 16.27
CA PHE A 779 -7.01 -32.77 16.36
C PHE A 779 -6.69 -31.65 17.36
N SER A 780 -6.00 -31.97 18.47
CA SER A 780 -5.53 -30.98 19.46
C SER A 780 -4.48 -30.05 18.87
N ASP A 781 -3.50 -30.57 18.12
CA ASP A 781 -2.47 -29.76 17.45
C ASP A 781 -3.08 -28.87 16.34
N LEU A 782 -4.04 -29.40 15.58
CA LEU A 782 -4.80 -28.61 14.60
C LEU A 782 -5.60 -27.48 15.28
N LEU A 783 -6.25 -27.76 16.42
CA LEU A 783 -6.99 -26.77 17.19
C LEU A 783 -6.06 -25.70 17.80
N ALA A 784 -4.89 -26.11 18.32
CA ALA A 784 -3.87 -25.22 18.85
C ALA A 784 -3.34 -24.26 17.77
N ARG A 785 -2.86 -24.78 16.64
CA ARG A 785 -2.34 -23.99 15.51
C ARG A 785 -3.39 -23.02 14.95
N ARG A 786 -4.64 -23.46 14.80
CA ARG A 786 -5.74 -22.64 14.27
C ARG A 786 -6.09 -21.45 15.16
N ASN A 787 -5.80 -21.55 16.46
CA ASN A 787 -6.08 -20.50 17.45
C ASN A 787 -4.81 -19.74 17.90
N GLY A 788 -3.69 -19.95 17.23
CA GLY A 788 -2.44 -19.21 17.47
C GLY A 788 -1.61 -19.69 18.68
N PHE A 789 -1.93 -20.86 19.23
CA PHE A 789 -1.09 -21.53 20.23
C PHE A 789 0.11 -22.21 19.57
N ALA A 790 1.09 -22.62 20.39
CA ALA A 790 2.25 -23.35 19.90
C ALA A 790 1.83 -24.72 19.33
N PRO A 791 2.53 -25.24 18.29
CA PRO A 791 2.32 -26.62 17.85
C PRO A 791 2.66 -27.61 18.96
N LEU A 792 1.80 -28.61 19.15
CA LEU A 792 2.04 -29.66 20.15
C LEU A 792 3.19 -30.54 19.65
N ARG A 793 4.30 -30.57 20.40
CA ARG A 793 5.49 -31.36 20.01
C ARG A 793 5.28 -32.83 20.36
N GLU A 794 5.50 -33.70 19.38
CA GLU A 794 5.29 -35.16 19.41
C GLU A 794 6.20 -35.92 20.42
N GLN A 795 7.03 -35.21 21.20
CA GLN A 795 7.96 -35.83 22.14
C GLN A 795 7.23 -36.30 23.41
N ASN A 796 6.75 -37.55 23.32
CA ASN A 796 6.24 -38.42 24.36
C ASN A 796 4.72 -38.27 24.64
N PRO A 797 3.84 -39.11 24.04
CA PRO A 797 2.38 -39.01 24.19
C PRO A 797 1.86 -39.26 25.62
N ASP A 798 2.68 -39.88 26.48
CA ASP A 798 2.38 -40.03 27.91
C ASP A 798 2.54 -38.72 28.70
N LEU A 799 3.34 -37.77 28.19
CA LEU A 799 3.41 -36.40 28.69
C LEU A 799 2.19 -35.62 28.19
N ARG A 800 1.06 -35.86 28.85
CA ARG A 800 -0.12 -34.98 28.81
C ARG A 800 0.29 -33.61 29.34
N ASN A 801 0.77 -32.75 28.46
CA ASN A 801 1.10 -31.37 28.76
C ASN A 801 0.03 -30.48 28.13
N PRO A 802 -1.15 -30.33 28.76
CA PRO A 802 -2.21 -29.51 28.20
C PRO A 802 -1.80 -28.04 28.27
N ASP A 803 -1.72 -27.39 27.11
CA ASP A 803 -1.70 -25.94 27.07
C ASP A 803 -2.99 -25.41 27.73
N LEU A 804 -2.81 -24.71 28.85
CA LEU A 804 -3.88 -24.09 29.61
C LEU A 804 -4.44 -22.92 28.80
N VAL A 805 -5.70 -23.07 28.40
CA VAL A 805 -6.52 -22.03 27.81
C VAL A 805 -7.23 -21.26 28.92
N PHE A 806 -7.31 -19.93 28.82
CA PHE A 806 -7.83 -19.14 29.93
C PHE A 806 -9.37 -19.12 29.93
N PRO A 807 -10.01 -19.13 31.11
CA PRO A 807 -11.47 -19.07 31.17
C PRO A 807 -11.99 -17.76 30.56
N GLY A 808 -12.91 -17.86 29.62
CA GLY A 808 -13.44 -16.73 28.85
C GLY A 808 -12.78 -16.49 27.49
N ASP A 809 -11.67 -17.16 27.17
CA ASP A 809 -11.12 -17.18 25.81
C ASP A 809 -12.10 -17.86 24.84
N THR A 810 -11.96 -17.56 23.53
CA THR A 810 -12.80 -18.12 22.46
C THR A 810 -11.96 -18.95 21.48
N LEU A 811 -12.29 -20.23 21.31
CA LEU A 811 -11.65 -21.12 20.34
C LEU A 811 -12.48 -21.24 19.06
N ASN A 812 -11.86 -20.99 17.91
CA ASN A 812 -12.38 -21.37 16.61
C ASN A 812 -12.13 -22.87 16.38
N LEU A 813 -13.22 -23.64 16.36
CA LEU A 813 -13.22 -25.05 16.00
C LEU A 813 -12.94 -25.24 14.49
N PRO A 814 -12.51 -26.44 14.04
CA PRO A 814 -12.11 -26.68 12.65
C PRO A 814 -13.22 -26.44 11.61
N ASP A 815 -14.48 -26.62 12.02
CA ASP A 815 -15.69 -26.39 11.22
C ASP A 815 -16.19 -24.93 11.24
N GLY A 816 -15.50 -24.03 11.95
CA GLY A 816 -15.83 -22.60 12.03
C GLY A 816 -16.79 -22.21 13.16
N ARG A 817 -17.22 -23.15 14.02
CA ARG A 817 -17.89 -22.79 15.27
C ARG A 817 -16.92 -22.10 16.24
N ILE A 818 -17.44 -21.19 17.06
CA ILE A 818 -16.70 -20.52 18.14
C ILE A 818 -17.16 -21.13 19.46
N LEU A 819 -16.23 -21.65 20.26
CA LEU A 819 -16.48 -22.22 21.58
C LEU A 819 -15.89 -21.31 22.66
N GLN A 820 -16.70 -20.91 23.64
CA GLN A 820 -16.24 -20.13 24.79
C GLN A 820 -15.73 -21.06 25.89
N ILE A 821 -14.49 -20.85 26.34
CA ILE A 821 -13.81 -21.73 27.29
C ILE A 821 -14.30 -21.48 28.71
N THR A 822 -14.68 -22.55 29.40
CA THR A 822 -15.11 -22.52 30.81
C THR A 822 -13.96 -22.87 31.76
N PRO A 823 -14.05 -22.48 33.06
CA PRO A 823 -12.95 -22.70 34.00
C PRO A 823 -12.60 -24.18 34.19
N GLY A 824 -11.35 -24.53 33.87
CA GLY A 824 -10.81 -25.88 34.06
C GLY A 824 -10.81 -26.76 32.81
N GLU A 825 -11.27 -26.27 31.65
CA GLU A 825 -11.13 -26.98 30.39
C GLU A 825 -9.72 -26.85 29.80
N TYR A 826 -9.27 -27.89 29.10
CA TYR A 826 -7.99 -27.96 28.42
C TYR A 826 -8.19 -28.24 26.92
N ILE A 827 -7.29 -27.72 26.06
CA ILE A 827 -7.35 -27.96 24.59
C ILE A 827 -7.51 -29.45 24.25
N TRP A 828 -6.83 -30.34 24.99
CA TRP A 828 -6.91 -31.79 24.80
C TRP A 828 -8.31 -32.38 25.06
N GLU A 829 -9.00 -31.91 26.10
CA GLU A 829 -10.32 -32.41 26.48
C GLU A 829 -11.40 -31.85 25.54
N ILE A 830 -11.29 -30.57 25.19
CA ILE A 830 -12.11 -29.92 24.16
C ILE A 830 -11.96 -30.66 22.83
N ALA A 831 -10.72 -30.93 22.41
CA ALA A 831 -10.41 -31.68 21.20
C ALA A 831 -11.01 -33.09 21.21
N ARG A 832 -10.81 -33.87 22.28
CA ARG A 832 -11.36 -35.23 22.41
C ARG A 832 -12.89 -35.24 22.33
N ASN A 833 -13.56 -34.34 23.05
CA ASN A 833 -15.02 -34.25 23.08
C ASN A 833 -15.58 -33.80 21.74
N GLN A 834 -14.95 -32.81 21.09
CA GLN A 834 -15.42 -32.30 19.81
C GLN A 834 -15.17 -33.29 18.66
N TYR A 835 -14.03 -33.98 18.65
CA TYR A 835 -13.75 -35.04 17.68
C TYR A 835 -14.76 -36.19 17.76
N ARG A 836 -15.13 -36.63 18.98
CA ARG A 836 -16.21 -37.62 19.19
C ARG A 836 -17.54 -37.19 18.59
N LYS A 837 -17.95 -35.95 18.84
CA LYS A 837 -19.20 -35.38 18.29
C LYS A 837 -19.19 -35.35 16.77
N ASP A 838 -18.07 -35.00 16.15
CA ASP A 838 -17.97 -34.93 14.70
C ASP A 838 -17.93 -36.32 14.03
N MET A 839 -17.26 -37.30 14.65
CA MET A 839 -17.32 -38.70 14.20
C MET A 839 -18.74 -39.29 14.34
N ALA A 840 -19.44 -39.02 15.44
CA ALA A 840 -20.85 -39.45 15.60
C ALA A 840 -21.77 -38.86 14.51
N ARG A 841 -21.59 -37.57 14.17
CA ARG A 841 -22.32 -36.93 13.07
C ARG A 841 -22.02 -37.58 11.71
N LEU A 842 -20.76 -37.91 11.44
CA LEU A 842 -20.36 -38.58 10.21
C LEU A 842 -20.98 -39.99 10.08
N GLN A 843 -21.06 -40.75 11.18
CA GLN A 843 -21.74 -42.05 11.18
C GLN A 843 -23.24 -41.92 10.87
N ILE A 844 -23.92 -40.92 11.44
CA ILE A 844 -25.35 -40.64 11.15
C ILE A 844 -25.53 -40.24 9.67
N LEU A 845 -24.68 -39.36 9.14
CA LEU A 845 -24.73 -38.92 7.74
C LEU A 845 -24.51 -40.09 6.77
N ASP A 846 -23.52 -40.95 7.02
CA ASP A 846 -23.28 -42.12 6.18
C ASP A 846 -24.47 -43.10 6.21
N GLN A 847 -25.09 -43.32 7.37
CA GLN A 847 -26.31 -44.13 7.47
C GLN A 847 -27.49 -43.51 6.69
N GLN A 848 -27.66 -42.18 6.73
CA GLN A 848 -28.67 -41.47 5.93
C GLN A 848 -28.40 -41.61 4.42
N VAL A 849 -27.14 -41.46 3.98
CA VAL A 849 -26.75 -41.63 2.56
C VAL A 849 -27.00 -43.06 2.08
N ARG A 850 -26.68 -44.07 2.87
CA ARG A 850 -27.00 -45.49 2.55
C ARG A 850 -28.51 -45.71 2.42
N ASN A 851 -29.31 -45.14 3.32
CA ASN A 851 -30.77 -45.25 3.29
C ASN A 851 -31.37 -44.58 2.04
N LEU A 852 -30.91 -43.37 1.70
CA LEU A 852 -31.30 -42.66 0.47
C LEU A 852 -30.89 -43.43 -0.79
N GLY A 853 -29.68 -44.01 -0.80
CA GLY A 853 -29.22 -44.89 -1.88
C GLY A 853 -30.12 -46.11 -2.06
N ALA A 854 -30.52 -46.77 -0.97
CA ALA A 854 -31.44 -47.90 -1.01
C ALA A 854 -32.84 -47.50 -1.50
N GLN A 855 -33.37 -46.35 -1.04
CA GLN A 855 -34.64 -45.80 -1.54
C GLN A 855 -34.57 -45.46 -3.04
N TYR A 856 -33.47 -44.86 -3.50
CA TYR A 856 -33.26 -44.55 -4.91
C TYR A 856 -33.22 -45.82 -5.77
N GLN A 857 -32.50 -46.87 -5.35
CA GLN A 857 -32.49 -48.15 -6.07
C GLN A 857 -33.87 -48.81 -6.08
N LYS A 858 -34.62 -48.77 -4.97
CA LYS A 858 -36.00 -49.26 -4.91
C LYS A 858 -36.92 -48.49 -5.86
N LYS A 859 -36.81 -47.16 -5.91
CA LYS A 859 -37.58 -46.32 -6.84
C LYS A 859 -37.20 -46.57 -8.31
N LYS A 860 -35.91 -46.79 -8.59
CA LYS A 860 -35.42 -47.17 -9.92
C LYS A 860 -35.96 -48.52 -10.37
N MET A 861 -36.01 -49.52 -9.49
CA MET A 861 -36.62 -50.85 -9.77
C MET A 861 -38.14 -50.79 -9.95
N LEU A 862 -38.82 -49.79 -9.39
CA LEU A 862 -40.26 -49.56 -9.61
C LEU A 862 -40.56 -48.77 -10.89
N MET A 863 -39.52 -48.19 -11.52
CA MET A 863 -39.61 -47.44 -12.78
C MET A 863 -39.06 -48.23 -13.99
N SER A 864 -38.65 -49.49 -13.78
CA SER A 864 -38.12 -50.42 -14.79
C SER A 864 -38.97 -51.68 -14.88
#